data_AF-A0AB34JVF0-F1
#
_entry.id   AF-A0AB34JVF0-F1
#
_cell.length_a   1.000
_cell.length_b   1.000
_cell.length_c   1.000
_cell.angle_alpha   90.00
_cell.angle_beta   90.00
_cell.angle_gamma   90.00
#
_symmetry.space_group_name_H-M   'P 1'
#
loop_
_entity.id
_entity.type
_entity.pdbx_description
1 polymer ?
#
loop_
_entity_poly.entity_id
_entity_poly.type
_entity_poly.pdbx_seq_one_letter_code
_entity_poly.pdbx_strand_id
1 'polypeptide(L)'
;MASCAPPVTREISSPPQREPATLSSLSRETFVSFSTSRGYLAATRRLPLAPGLSSQEALDFEFEETRQFERKQLKADPRLRPEGLAVSYDHLRQCASCAQRREVRRLQHGAPANLSGEWQLLVDDYAVHAWRNAVRFVARPRTQRVVLSPPSASHTRFGCPCSVLRVRKSFRMYHAAGTTAGNASRYKEWPREYAVSSSPDGLDWWGPPTPLSVDGFSSSASLTGSFTAGAAGGGGRRRRGFAAGYEGANSRVCLAHSADGKRWRTVSTDVAPRVREARREARPAHLTTAYRKRMAELSGGLTLRKKHVLRACDDDIRRCVASGASSRASRVRHEANGSAGAATSGRISRCLLAAHANRTLSGRCAAAARLDARGEMARVDCVDGSHSALGRAGDCTIQPLYLSGGGGQIVWFRRDYGTAGGWREIRGVQVHALEPPLDAHADGGARVHSYYLDRLGKLERFRRQIYSLSFTRHSSALWLGLMTVIEWAKDGSERRDDGGPRFSRDTTAVYLVTSRDGVHVDDEWVYARQPLLRKGTAQREWNSGFQLAASEIVTADGGASSRVYFEARRERHEDRFSRAGVIGVAAWPRLQLVGLRAADAAAPAVVATKRFVLHADRAQLYVSVDTTATPCGNGSLLVEMVGAAARPLASAARHAALRIAATHSVSLAVLWRVRDGAPTQYLPIERGAALRLRFSLFGTARIYGFRLVGR
;
A
#
# COMPACT_ATOMS: atom_id res chain seq x y z
N MET A 1 -2.86 -1.87 -31.71
CA MET A 1 -2.59 -0.55 -32.31
C MET A 1 -3.44 0.48 -31.59
N ALA A 2 -2.84 1.51 -30.99
CA ALA A 2 -3.63 2.58 -30.36
C ALA A 2 -4.02 3.55 -31.47
N SER A 3 -5.31 3.61 -31.81
CA SER A 3 -5.86 4.64 -32.71
C SER A 3 -5.51 6.02 -32.14
N CYS A 4 -4.81 6.85 -32.93
CA CYS A 4 -4.70 8.27 -32.62
C CYS A 4 -6.13 8.81 -32.77
N ALA A 5 -6.82 9.07 -31.66
CA ALA A 5 -8.15 9.64 -31.71
C ALA A 5 -8.06 10.95 -32.51
N PRO A 6 -8.79 11.10 -33.63
CA PRO A 6 -8.78 12.35 -34.38
C PRO A 6 -9.31 13.48 -33.46
N PRO A 7 -8.82 14.71 -33.63
CA PRO A 7 -9.40 15.85 -32.94
C PRO A 7 -10.89 15.91 -33.26
N VAL A 8 -11.72 16.12 -32.24
CA VAL A 8 -13.15 16.41 -32.43
C VAL A 8 -13.22 17.81 -33.06
N THR A 9 -13.19 17.86 -34.38
CA THR A 9 -13.51 19.08 -35.14
C THR A 9 -15.02 19.28 -35.04
N ARG A 10 -15.46 20.18 -34.15
CA ARG A 10 -16.74 20.87 -34.37
C ARG A 10 -16.54 21.73 -35.61
N GLU A 11 -17.32 21.48 -36.66
CA GLU A 11 -17.43 22.37 -37.80
C GLU A 11 -17.87 23.74 -37.29
N ILE A 12 -16.93 24.69 -37.29
CA ILE A 12 -17.23 26.11 -37.21
C ILE A 12 -17.14 26.59 -38.65
N SER A 13 -18.28 27.07 -39.16
CA SER A 13 -18.42 27.72 -40.46
C SER A 13 -17.30 28.76 -40.71
N SER A 14 -16.73 28.69 -41.89
CA SER A 14 -15.52 29.37 -42.37
C SER A 14 -15.46 30.89 -42.10
N PRO A 15 -14.34 31.43 -41.60
CA PRO A 15 -14.05 32.85 -41.71
C PRO A 15 -13.41 33.19 -43.07
N PRO A 16 -13.46 34.46 -43.52
CA PRO A 16 -13.01 34.86 -44.85
C PRO A 16 -11.48 34.76 -45.01
N GLN A 17 -11.06 34.43 -46.23
CA GLN A 17 -9.67 34.30 -46.65
C GLN A 17 -8.90 35.61 -46.47
N ARG A 18 -7.69 35.52 -45.89
CA ARG A 18 -6.65 36.55 -45.95
C ARG A 18 -5.35 35.95 -46.48
N GLU A 19 -4.70 36.73 -47.34
CA GLU A 19 -3.47 36.45 -48.09
C GLU A 19 -2.25 36.04 -47.24
N PRO A 20 -1.24 35.38 -47.86
CA PRO A 20 -0.12 34.76 -47.15
C PRO A 20 0.87 35.81 -46.64
N ALA A 21 1.00 35.90 -45.31
CA ALA A 21 2.05 36.67 -44.66
C ALA A 21 3.43 36.00 -44.84
N THR A 22 4.42 36.80 -45.17
CA THR A 22 5.82 36.45 -45.40
C THR A 22 6.53 35.92 -44.14
N LEU A 23 7.44 34.96 -44.37
CA LEU A 23 8.17 34.13 -43.39
C LEU A 23 9.12 34.86 -42.41
N SER A 24 9.08 36.19 -42.27
CA SER A 24 10.00 36.96 -41.41
C SER A 24 9.45 37.35 -40.02
N SER A 25 8.19 37.04 -39.70
CA SER A 25 7.54 37.45 -38.44
C SER A 25 7.55 36.41 -37.30
N LEU A 26 8.07 35.20 -37.52
CA LEU A 26 8.03 34.09 -36.54
C LEU A 26 8.97 34.19 -35.33
N SER A 27 9.68 35.31 -35.13
CA SER A 27 10.64 35.47 -34.01
C SER A 27 10.12 36.26 -32.80
N ARG A 28 8.89 36.80 -32.84
CA ARG A 28 8.37 37.66 -31.75
C ARG A 28 7.09 37.18 -31.04
N GLU A 29 6.34 36.22 -31.57
CA GLU A 29 5.04 35.82 -30.98
C GLU A 29 5.09 34.63 -29.99
N THR A 30 6.25 34.02 -29.72
CA THR A 30 6.31 32.86 -28.80
C THR A 30 6.41 33.20 -27.30
N PHE A 31 6.34 34.48 -26.92
CA PHE A 31 6.44 34.91 -25.52
C PHE A 31 5.20 35.66 -25.04
N VAL A 32 4.08 34.95 -24.90
CA VAL A 32 2.99 35.44 -24.03
C VAL A 32 3.54 35.46 -22.60
N SER A 33 3.69 36.67 -22.04
CA SER A 33 4.07 36.83 -20.64
C SER A 33 3.04 36.11 -19.75
N PHE A 34 3.51 35.46 -18.69
CA PHE A 34 2.60 34.94 -17.67
C PHE A 34 1.88 36.13 -17.06
N SER A 35 0.63 36.39 -17.45
CA SER A 35 -0.17 37.38 -16.75
C SER A 35 -0.32 36.87 -15.32
N THR A 36 0.22 37.61 -14.36
CA THR A 36 0.13 37.34 -12.92
C THR A 36 -1.33 37.23 -12.45
N SER A 37 -2.28 37.73 -13.22
CA SER A 37 -3.72 37.74 -12.93
C SER A 37 -4.53 36.56 -13.48
N ARG A 38 -3.98 35.75 -14.41
CA ARG A 38 -4.69 34.61 -15.04
C ARG A 38 -3.84 33.34 -15.18
N GLY A 39 -2.77 33.21 -14.39
CA GLY A 39 -2.23 31.89 -14.14
C GLY A 39 -3.35 31.05 -13.53
N TYR A 40 -3.83 30.03 -14.25
CA TYR A 40 -4.54 28.92 -13.63
C TYR A 40 -3.58 28.37 -12.57
N LEU A 41 -3.68 28.90 -11.35
CA LEU A 41 -2.95 28.38 -10.20
C LEU A 41 -3.23 26.89 -10.19
N ALA A 42 -2.22 26.06 -9.91
CA ALA A 42 -2.36 24.60 -9.81
C ALA A 42 -3.37 24.12 -8.73
N ALA A 43 -4.17 25.05 -8.18
CA ALA A 43 -5.28 24.87 -7.27
C ALA A 43 -6.54 24.28 -7.94
N THR A 44 -6.74 24.41 -9.26
CA THR A 44 -7.94 23.90 -9.95
C THR A 44 -7.63 22.62 -10.74
N ARG A 45 -7.85 21.47 -10.07
CA ARG A 45 -7.82 20.06 -10.57
C ARG A 45 -6.61 19.63 -11.41
N ARG A 46 -5.89 18.63 -10.88
CA ARG A 46 -4.53 18.26 -11.29
C ARG A 46 -4.39 17.03 -12.18
N LEU A 47 -5.45 16.25 -12.32
CA LEU A 47 -5.49 15.05 -13.16
C LEU A 47 -6.64 15.22 -14.15
N PRO A 48 -6.43 14.94 -15.45
CA PRO A 48 -7.54 14.93 -16.39
C PRO A 48 -8.56 13.89 -15.91
N LEU A 49 -9.85 14.23 -15.97
CA LEU A 49 -10.88 13.20 -15.96
C LEU A 49 -10.65 12.26 -17.16
N ALA A 50 -11.23 11.06 -17.10
CA ALA A 50 -11.35 10.23 -18.29
C ALA A 50 -11.92 11.08 -19.45
N PRO A 51 -11.44 10.91 -20.70
CA PRO A 51 -11.89 11.71 -21.83
C PRO A 51 -13.42 11.72 -21.95
N GLY A 52 -14.02 12.90 -22.16
CA GLY A 52 -15.43 13.03 -22.59
C GLY A 52 -16.46 13.48 -21.55
N LEU A 53 -16.09 13.72 -20.29
CA LEU A 53 -17.01 14.29 -19.29
C LEU A 53 -16.42 15.55 -18.66
N SER A 54 -17.24 16.59 -18.49
CA SER A 54 -16.85 17.73 -17.68
C SER A 54 -16.63 17.30 -16.22
N SER A 55 -15.92 18.15 -15.49
CA SER A 55 -15.60 17.99 -14.08
C SER A 55 -16.82 17.70 -13.19
N GLN A 56 -17.99 18.22 -13.59
CA GLN A 56 -19.24 18.14 -12.86
C GLN A 56 -20.10 16.96 -13.35
N GLU A 57 -20.26 16.77 -14.66
CA GLU A 57 -21.04 15.63 -15.20
C GLU A 57 -20.51 14.27 -14.74
N ALA A 58 -19.19 14.10 -14.69
CA ALA A 58 -18.60 12.87 -14.17
C ALA A 58 -18.90 12.65 -12.69
N LEU A 59 -18.98 13.72 -11.90
CA LEU A 59 -19.34 13.65 -10.49
C LEU A 59 -20.81 13.34 -10.30
N ASP A 60 -21.68 13.99 -11.07
CA ASP A 60 -23.13 13.79 -11.01
C ASP A 60 -23.49 12.36 -11.42
N PHE A 61 -22.85 11.85 -12.48
CA PHE A 61 -22.97 10.44 -12.88
C PHE A 61 -22.49 9.49 -11.77
N GLU A 62 -21.31 9.71 -11.18
CA GLU A 62 -20.81 8.86 -10.09
C GLU A 62 -21.71 8.91 -8.86
N PHE A 63 -22.25 10.07 -8.52
CA PHE A 63 -23.17 10.24 -7.41
C PHE A 63 -24.47 9.47 -7.65
N GLU A 64 -25.08 9.62 -8.83
CA GLU A 64 -26.35 8.95 -9.15
C GLU A 64 -26.18 7.43 -9.22
N GLU A 65 -25.14 6.92 -9.88
CA GLU A 65 -24.84 5.48 -9.88
C GLU A 65 -24.62 4.94 -8.46
N THR A 66 -23.91 5.69 -7.60
CA THR A 66 -23.68 5.30 -6.21
C THR A 66 -24.99 5.30 -5.42
N ARG A 67 -25.87 6.28 -5.64
CA ARG A 67 -27.20 6.33 -5.01
C ARG A 67 -28.10 5.19 -5.46
N GLN A 68 -28.11 4.87 -6.74
CA GLN A 68 -28.89 3.73 -7.25
C GLN A 68 -28.39 2.42 -6.65
N PHE A 69 -27.07 2.24 -6.60
CA PHE A 69 -26.46 1.10 -5.95
C PHE A 69 -26.78 1.04 -4.46
N GLU A 70 -26.68 2.17 -3.74
CA GLU A 70 -27.09 2.27 -2.34
C GLU A 70 -28.54 1.85 -2.16
N ARG A 71 -29.48 2.42 -2.92
CA ARG A 71 -30.91 2.06 -2.82
C ARG A 71 -31.12 0.56 -3.04
N LYS A 72 -30.42 -0.05 -4.01
CA LYS A 72 -30.45 -1.49 -4.26
C LYS A 72 -29.91 -2.28 -3.06
N GLN A 73 -28.80 -1.85 -2.47
CA GLN A 73 -28.21 -2.48 -1.29
C GLN A 73 -29.10 -2.31 -0.05
N LEU A 74 -29.62 -1.11 0.22
CA LEU A 74 -30.55 -0.84 1.31
C LEU A 74 -31.88 -1.59 1.15
N LYS A 75 -32.34 -1.81 -0.08
CA LYS A 75 -33.50 -2.67 -0.36
C LYS A 75 -33.20 -4.13 -0.04
N ALA A 76 -32.01 -4.62 -0.39
CA ALA A 76 -31.58 -5.99 -0.11
C ALA A 76 -31.26 -6.23 1.37
N ASP A 77 -30.76 -5.23 2.08
CA ASP A 77 -30.52 -5.27 3.52
C ASP A 77 -30.81 -3.90 4.18
N PRO A 78 -32.04 -3.71 4.71
CA PRO A 78 -32.43 -2.46 5.36
C PRO A 78 -31.58 -2.06 6.56
N ARG A 79 -30.84 -2.99 7.18
CA ARG A 79 -29.90 -2.71 8.28
C ARG A 79 -28.67 -1.91 7.84
N LEU A 80 -28.47 -1.76 6.53
CA LEU A 80 -27.46 -0.88 5.97
C LEU A 80 -27.82 0.60 6.09
N ARG A 81 -29.06 0.93 6.53
CA ARG A 81 -29.49 2.28 6.89
C ARG A 81 -28.70 2.73 8.12
N PRO A 82 -27.81 3.69 7.99
CA PRO A 82 -26.99 4.11 9.11
C PRO A 82 -27.79 5.13 9.89
N GLU A 83 -28.06 4.87 11.16
CA GLU A 83 -28.43 5.94 12.07
C GLU A 83 -27.31 7.00 12.00
N GLY A 84 -27.63 8.20 11.50
CA GLY A 84 -26.65 9.29 11.33
C GLY A 84 -25.85 9.33 10.01
N LEU A 85 -26.39 8.80 8.90
CA LEU A 85 -25.91 9.14 7.54
C LEU A 85 -26.66 10.35 6.96
N ALA A 86 -26.52 11.52 7.57
CA ALA A 86 -26.85 12.75 6.86
C ALA A 86 -25.72 13.03 5.84
N VAL A 87 -25.96 12.70 4.57
CA VAL A 87 -25.16 13.23 3.47
C VAL A 87 -25.65 14.66 3.24
N SER A 88 -25.09 15.63 3.96
CA SER A 88 -25.34 17.05 3.66
C SER A 88 -24.30 17.55 2.67
N TYR A 89 -24.68 18.51 1.82
CA TYR A 89 -23.74 19.24 0.98
C TYR A 89 -22.65 19.95 1.82
N ASP A 90 -22.94 20.28 3.09
CA ASP A 90 -21.94 20.84 4.03
C ASP A 90 -20.83 19.86 4.38
N HIS A 91 -21.05 18.54 4.27
CA HIS A 91 -19.98 17.56 4.45
C HIS A 91 -18.87 17.71 3.39
N LEU A 92 -19.18 18.21 2.19
CA LEU A 92 -18.17 18.56 1.18
C LEU A 92 -17.27 19.75 1.64
N ARG A 93 -17.64 20.46 2.71
CA ARG A 93 -16.87 21.57 3.29
C ARG A 93 -16.00 21.15 4.49
N GLN A 94 -16.31 20.06 5.19
CA GLN A 94 -15.62 19.60 6.42
C GLN A 94 -15.21 18.11 6.42
N CYS A 95 -15.06 17.49 5.25
CA CYS A 95 -14.74 16.08 5.11
C CYS A 95 -13.39 15.67 5.76
N ALA A 96 -13.24 14.41 6.17
CA ALA A 96 -11.97 13.91 6.72
C ALA A 96 -10.85 14.00 5.68
N SER A 97 -11.16 13.73 4.40
CA SER A 97 -10.22 14.01 3.31
C SER A 97 -9.96 15.50 3.11
N CYS A 98 -10.81 16.41 3.59
CA CYS A 98 -10.62 17.86 3.46
C CYS A 98 -9.49 18.34 4.39
N ALA A 99 -9.45 17.86 5.64
CA ALA A 99 -8.33 18.13 6.54
C ALA A 99 -7.01 17.58 5.97
N GLN A 100 -7.03 16.32 5.51
CA GLN A 100 -5.88 15.72 4.84
C GLN A 100 -5.45 16.49 3.59
N ARG A 101 -6.39 16.91 2.73
CA ARG A 101 -6.09 17.67 1.50
C ARG A 101 -5.55 19.06 1.79
N ARG A 102 -6.06 19.74 2.82
CA ARG A 102 -5.47 21.01 3.28
C ARG A 102 -4.01 20.79 3.65
N GLU A 103 -3.71 19.69 4.33
CA GLU A 103 -2.36 19.42 4.77
C GLU A 103 -1.42 18.95 3.65
N VAL A 104 -1.90 18.08 2.76
CA VAL A 104 -1.21 17.74 1.51
C VAL A 104 -0.90 19.02 0.72
N ARG A 105 -1.87 19.93 0.58
CA ARG A 105 -1.65 21.23 -0.09
C ARG A 105 -0.63 22.08 0.65
N ARG A 106 -0.67 22.15 1.98
CA ARG A 106 0.31 22.88 2.79
C ARG A 106 1.72 22.31 2.57
N LEU A 107 1.89 21.00 2.61
CA LEU A 107 3.17 20.34 2.35
C LEU A 107 3.66 20.55 0.91
N GLN A 108 2.74 20.56 -0.05
CA GLN A 108 3.06 20.75 -1.46
C GLN A 108 3.27 22.20 -1.87
N HIS A 109 2.73 23.20 -1.15
CA HIS A 109 2.75 24.61 -1.59
C HIS A 109 3.29 25.59 -0.54
N GLY A 110 3.22 25.26 0.74
CA GLY A 110 3.54 26.15 1.84
C GLY A 110 5.04 26.37 2.08
N ALA A 111 5.90 25.44 1.65
CA ALA A 111 7.35 25.57 1.81
C ALA A 111 8.08 25.76 0.46
N PRO A 112 9.21 26.51 0.45
CA PRO A 112 10.17 26.46 -0.64
C PRO A 112 10.59 25.02 -0.89
N ALA A 113 10.57 24.57 -2.14
CA ALA A 113 11.01 23.23 -2.47
C ALA A 113 12.54 23.19 -2.54
N ASN A 114 13.17 22.30 -1.77
CA ASN A 114 14.55 21.93 -2.02
C ASN A 114 14.61 21.05 -3.28
N LEU A 115 15.07 21.63 -4.39
CA LEU A 115 15.17 20.94 -5.68
C LEU A 115 16.57 20.35 -5.96
N SER A 116 17.50 20.46 -5.00
CA SER A 116 18.89 20.04 -5.17
C SER A 116 19.15 18.59 -4.72
N GLY A 117 20.11 17.93 -5.36
CA GLY A 117 20.66 16.62 -4.98
C GLY A 117 19.79 15.41 -5.33
N GLU A 118 18.48 15.49 -5.09
CA GLU A 118 17.54 14.38 -5.30
C GLU A 118 16.68 14.55 -6.56
N TRP A 119 16.20 13.41 -7.08
CA TRP A 119 15.23 13.41 -8.17
C TRP A 119 13.89 13.99 -7.73
N GLN A 120 13.45 15.01 -8.44
CA GLN A 120 12.14 15.64 -8.32
C GLN A 120 11.20 14.99 -9.33
N LEU A 121 10.44 13.98 -8.88
CA LEU A 121 9.42 13.35 -9.69
C LEU A 121 8.22 14.29 -9.87
N LEU A 122 7.67 14.35 -11.09
CA LEU A 122 6.50 15.17 -11.42
C LEU A 122 5.18 14.44 -11.11
N VAL A 123 5.18 13.65 -10.03
CA VAL A 123 4.06 12.85 -9.53
C VAL A 123 3.00 13.69 -8.82
N ASP A 124 3.42 14.84 -8.27
CA ASP A 124 2.59 15.80 -7.54
C ASP A 124 3.06 17.24 -7.80
N ASP A 125 2.51 18.20 -7.07
CA ASP A 125 2.77 19.63 -7.24
C ASP A 125 3.97 20.18 -6.45
N TYR A 126 4.67 19.36 -5.65
CA TYR A 126 5.66 19.86 -4.70
C TYR A 126 6.75 20.74 -5.35
N ALA A 127 7.23 20.33 -6.53
CA ALA A 127 8.23 21.07 -7.30
C ALA A 127 7.62 22.05 -8.32
N VAL A 128 6.31 21.98 -8.58
CA VAL A 128 5.62 22.72 -9.64
C VAL A 128 4.97 23.97 -9.07
N HIS A 129 5.17 25.10 -9.73
CA HIS A 129 4.47 26.34 -9.37
C HIS A 129 3.28 26.63 -10.29
N ALA A 130 3.47 26.44 -11.59
CA ALA A 130 2.47 26.73 -12.59
C ALA A 130 2.67 25.80 -13.78
N TRP A 131 1.58 25.56 -14.50
CA TRP A 131 1.61 24.83 -15.77
C TRP A 131 0.54 25.35 -16.72
N ARG A 132 0.63 24.95 -17.99
CA ARG A 132 -0.37 25.24 -19.03
C ARG A 132 -0.39 24.10 -20.03
N ASN A 133 -1.57 23.68 -20.48
CA ASN A 133 -1.75 22.58 -21.43
C ASN A 133 -0.98 21.30 -21.02
N ALA A 134 -0.81 21.06 -19.72
CA ALA A 134 -0.11 19.90 -19.20
C ALA A 134 -1.08 18.98 -18.48
N VAL A 135 -0.95 17.67 -18.71
CA VAL A 135 -1.68 16.64 -17.98
C VAL A 135 -0.73 15.61 -17.43
N ARG A 136 -1.03 15.17 -16.21
CA ARG A 136 -0.42 13.98 -15.63
C ARG A 136 -0.96 12.72 -16.26
N PHE A 137 -0.09 11.72 -16.36
CA PHE A 137 -0.46 10.38 -16.82
C PHE A 137 0.32 9.31 -16.06
N VAL A 138 -0.31 8.16 -15.88
CA VAL A 138 0.36 6.92 -15.48
C VAL A 138 1.00 6.28 -16.70
N ALA A 139 2.31 6.04 -16.62
CA ALA A 139 3.04 5.37 -17.69
C ALA A 139 2.62 3.90 -17.78
N ARG A 140 2.56 3.37 -19.00
CA ARG A 140 2.30 1.94 -19.19
C ARG A 140 3.55 1.15 -18.77
N PRO A 141 3.40 0.06 -18.00
CA PRO A 141 4.54 -0.82 -17.75
C PRO A 141 5.07 -1.39 -19.06
N ARG A 142 6.40 -1.49 -19.18
CA ARG A 142 7.06 -2.16 -20.30
C ARG A 142 6.84 -3.67 -20.27
N THR A 143 6.70 -4.21 -19.07
CA THR A 143 6.45 -5.62 -18.84
C THR A 143 5.36 -5.75 -17.81
N GLN A 144 4.35 -6.57 -18.09
CA GLN A 144 3.39 -7.02 -17.10
C GLN A 144 3.08 -8.48 -17.35
N ARG A 145 3.61 -9.38 -16.51
CA ARG A 145 3.51 -10.83 -16.71
C ARG A 145 3.40 -11.57 -15.38
N VAL A 146 3.00 -12.83 -15.45
CA VAL A 146 3.03 -13.74 -14.31
C VAL A 146 4.48 -14.16 -14.02
N VAL A 147 4.87 -14.19 -12.75
CA VAL A 147 6.19 -14.65 -12.28
C VAL A 147 6.12 -15.81 -11.31
N LEU A 148 4.96 -16.03 -10.68
CA LEU A 148 4.71 -17.19 -9.84
C LEU A 148 3.28 -17.69 -10.08
N SER A 149 3.16 -18.94 -10.49
CA SER A 149 1.89 -19.63 -10.71
C SER A 149 1.87 -20.92 -9.89
N PRO A 150 0.75 -21.27 -9.26
CA PRO A 150 0.63 -22.56 -8.60
C PRO A 150 0.83 -23.67 -9.64
N PRO A 151 1.59 -24.74 -9.31
CA PRO A 151 1.70 -25.90 -10.19
C PRO A 151 0.31 -26.42 -10.55
N SER A 152 0.08 -26.75 -11.83
CA SER A 152 -1.24 -27.20 -12.32
C SER A 152 -1.80 -28.42 -11.59
N ALA A 153 -0.93 -29.28 -11.06
CA ALA A 153 -1.27 -30.48 -10.32
C ALA A 153 -1.20 -30.33 -8.79
N SER A 154 -0.77 -29.18 -8.26
CA SER A 154 -0.61 -29.03 -6.82
C SER A 154 -1.79 -28.34 -6.17
N HIS A 155 -2.09 -28.82 -4.96
CA HIS A 155 -2.98 -28.17 -4.02
C HIS A 155 -2.44 -26.82 -3.51
N THR A 156 -1.27 -26.38 -3.96
CA THR A 156 -0.62 -25.14 -3.52
C THR A 156 -1.38 -23.94 -4.05
N ARG A 157 -1.77 -23.02 -3.17
CA ARG A 157 -2.28 -21.70 -3.56
C ARG A 157 -1.24 -20.64 -3.23
N PHE A 158 -1.00 -19.76 -4.18
CA PHE A 158 -0.37 -18.47 -3.90
C PHE A 158 -1.46 -17.44 -3.57
N GLY A 159 -1.18 -16.62 -2.56
CA GLY A 159 -2.00 -15.48 -2.18
C GLY A 159 -1.20 -14.19 -2.17
N CYS A 160 -1.72 -13.19 -1.46
CA CYS A 160 -1.14 -11.84 -1.30
C CYS A 160 0.40 -11.87 -1.24
N PRO A 161 1.13 -11.30 -2.22
CA PRO A 161 2.56 -11.04 -2.10
C PRO A 161 2.72 -9.91 -1.09
N CYS A 162 2.79 -10.24 0.18
CA CYS A 162 2.86 -9.28 1.27
C CYS A 162 3.96 -8.25 1.05
N SER A 163 5.16 -8.68 0.65
CA SER A 163 6.27 -7.79 0.31
C SER A 163 7.26 -8.45 -0.62
N VAL A 164 7.92 -7.65 -1.45
CA VAL A 164 9.10 -8.09 -2.19
C VAL A 164 10.24 -7.16 -1.86
N LEU A 165 11.33 -7.71 -1.34
CA LEU A 165 12.50 -6.97 -0.91
C LEU A 165 13.69 -7.33 -1.79
N ARG A 166 14.54 -6.35 -2.07
CA ARG A 166 15.88 -6.62 -2.59
C ARG A 166 16.85 -6.82 -1.44
N VAL A 167 17.40 -8.02 -1.31
CA VAL A 167 18.34 -8.40 -0.26
C VAL A 167 19.66 -8.81 -0.91
N ARG A 168 20.66 -7.91 -0.83
CA ARG A 168 21.95 -8.07 -1.53
C ARG A 168 21.75 -8.15 -3.05
N LYS A 169 22.13 -9.26 -3.69
CA LYS A 169 22.03 -9.51 -5.14
C LYS A 169 20.83 -10.40 -5.51
N SER A 170 19.83 -10.52 -4.62
CA SER A 170 18.63 -11.30 -4.90
C SER A 170 17.39 -10.60 -4.39
N PHE A 171 16.25 -11.06 -4.89
CA PHE A 171 14.92 -10.67 -4.48
C PHE A 171 14.37 -11.73 -3.53
N ARG A 172 13.63 -11.27 -2.52
CA ARG A 172 12.87 -12.12 -1.61
C ARG A 172 11.42 -11.69 -1.63
N MET A 173 10.54 -12.62 -1.95
CA MET A 173 9.09 -12.41 -1.92
C MET A 173 8.52 -13.12 -0.72
N TYR A 174 7.88 -12.35 0.16
CA TYR A 174 7.08 -12.84 1.26
C TYR A 174 5.64 -12.93 0.76
N HIS A 175 5.06 -14.13 0.80
CA HIS A 175 3.72 -14.34 0.29
C HIS A 175 2.99 -15.42 1.09
N ALA A 176 1.66 -15.38 1.02
CA ALA A 176 0.86 -16.49 1.52
C ALA A 176 1.08 -17.73 0.64
N ALA A 177 1.30 -18.88 1.27
CA ALA A 177 1.43 -20.18 0.65
C ALA A 177 0.65 -21.21 1.50
N GLY A 178 -0.12 -22.09 0.87
CA GLY A 178 -0.83 -23.12 1.62
C GLY A 178 -1.27 -24.27 0.72
N THR A 179 -1.41 -25.45 1.30
CA THR A 179 -1.95 -26.63 0.62
C THR A 179 -3.47 -26.71 0.86
N THR A 180 -4.23 -26.90 -0.21
CA THR A 180 -5.69 -27.13 -0.20
C THR A 180 -6.06 -28.55 0.23
N ALA A 181 -5.32 -29.15 1.16
CA ALA A 181 -5.64 -30.50 1.65
C ALA A 181 -6.93 -30.46 2.50
N GLY A 182 -8.09 -30.41 1.83
CA GLY A 182 -9.42 -30.38 2.44
C GLY A 182 -10.45 -29.61 1.60
N ASN A 183 -11.68 -30.10 1.62
CA ASN A 183 -12.89 -29.53 0.98
C ASN A 183 -13.35 -28.21 1.66
N ALA A 184 -12.41 -27.33 2.01
CA ALA A 184 -12.63 -26.11 2.76
C ALA A 184 -13.28 -25.03 1.89
N SER A 185 -14.56 -25.18 1.58
CA SER A 185 -15.39 -24.18 0.89
C SER A 185 -15.59 -22.87 1.68
N ARG A 186 -15.04 -22.76 2.90
CA ARG A 186 -15.20 -21.59 3.78
C ARG A 186 -13.86 -21.02 4.25
N TYR A 187 -13.81 -19.69 4.34
CA TYR A 187 -12.71 -18.83 4.80
C TYR A 187 -12.01 -19.26 6.10
N LYS A 188 -12.64 -20.11 6.93
CA LYS A 188 -12.21 -20.41 8.31
C LYS A 188 -11.26 -21.59 8.49
N GLU A 189 -11.06 -22.43 7.47
CA GLU A 189 -10.31 -23.70 7.62
C GLU A 189 -8.94 -23.70 6.93
N TRP A 190 -8.49 -22.55 6.43
CA TRP A 190 -7.26 -22.47 5.65
C TRP A 190 -6.05 -22.21 6.57
N PRO A 191 -5.12 -23.16 6.76
CA PRO A 191 -3.84 -22.86 7.36
C PRO A 191 -3.11 -21.89 6.42
N ARG A 192 -3.07 -20.61 6.79
CA ARG A 192 -2.32 -19.59 6.08
C ARG A 192 -0.87 -19.67 6.54
N GLU A 193 -0.09 -20.51 5.87
CA GLU A 193 1.35 -20.46 6.05
C GLU A 193 1.91 -19.30 5.23
N TYR A 194 2.86 -18.58 5.79
CA TYR A 194 3.62 -17.61 5.02
C TYR A 194 4.92 -18.26 4.60
N ALA A 195 5.31 -17.97 3.38
CA ALA A 195 6.56 -18.43 2.85
C ALA A 195 7.38 -17.26 2.31
N VAL A 196 8.68 -17.51 2.22
CA VAL A 196 9.60 -16.69 1.47
C VAL A 196 10.14 -17.49 0.29
N SER A 197 9.95 -16.95 -0.91
CA SER A 197 10.64 -17.40 -2.12
C SER A 197 11.74 -16.40 -2.46
N SER A 198 12.82 -16.89 -3.08
CA SER A 198 13.94 -16.05 -3.51
C SER A 198 14.16 -16.20 -5.00
N SER A 199 14.53 -15.12 -5.67
CA SER A 199 14.90 -15.12 -7.09
C SER A 199 16.15 -14.24 -7.27
N PRO A 200 17.13 -14.65 -8.11
CA PRO A 200 18.30 -13.81 -8.38
C PRO A 200 17.92 -12.48 -9.02
N ASP A 201 17.02 -12.50 -10.01
CA ASP A 201 16.68 -11.34 -10.82
C ASP A 201 15.31 -10.76 -10.50
N GLY A 202 14.50 -11.42 -9.67
CA GLY A 202 13.14 -11.04 -9.30
C GLY A 202 12.12 -11.20 -10.44
N LEU A 203 12.47 -11.83 -11.55
CA LEU A 203 11.61 -12.02 -12.71
C LEU A 203 11.36 -13.50 -12.99
N ASP A 204 12.39 -14.33 -12.83
CA ASP A 204 12.39 -15.74 -13.14
C ASP A 204 13.04 -16.54 -11.98
N TRP A 205 13.01 -17.87 -12.08
CA TRP A 205 13.72 -18.77 -11.15
C TRP A 205 13.41 -18.56 -9.66
N TRP A 206 12.15 -18.29 -9.34
CA TRP A 206 11.71 -18.24 -7.95
C TRP A 206 11.89 -19.61 -7.28
N GLY A 207 12.77 -19.68 -6.31
CA GLY A 207 13.00 -20.88 -5.51
C GLY A 207 11.76 -21.32 -4.75
N PRO A 208 11.72 -22.58 -4.30
CA PRO A 208 10.58 -23.14 -3.61
C PRO A 208 10.24 -22.31 -2.35
N PRO A 209 8.95 -22.16 -2.02
CA PRO A 209 8.52 -21.41 -0.85
C PRO A 209 9.11 -22.03 0.42
N THR A 210 9.87 -21.24 1.17
CA THR A 210 10.38 -21.63 2.49
C THR A 210 9.45 -21.09 3.58
N PRO A 211 8.83 -21.93 4.43
CA PRO A 211 7.97 -21.45 5.51
C PRO A 211 8.66 -20.43 6.42
N LEU A 212 7.92 -19.41 6.82
CA LEU A 212 8.35 -18.44 7.83
C LEU A 212 8.08 -18.99 9.24
N SER A 213 8.95 -18.63 10.18
CA SER A 213 8.71 -18.86 11.60
C SER A 213 8.61 -17.53 12.32
N VAL A 214 7.54 -17.36 13.11
CA VAL A 214 7.35 -16.22 14.01
C VAL A 214 7.33 -16.76 15.42
N ASP A 215 8.29 -16.34 16.25
CA ASP A 215 8.48 -16.81 17.64
C ASP A 215 8.59 -18.33 17.79
N GLY A 216 9.16 -19.01 16.80
CA GLY A 216 9.31 -20.47 16.80
C GLY A 216 8.04 -21.23 16.40
N PHE A 217 6.93 -20.53 16.13
CA PHE A 217 5.71 -21.14 15.61
C PHE A 217 5.69 -21.10 14.08
N SER A 218 5.30 -22.22 13.45
CA SER A 218 4.82 -22.20 12.06
C SER A 218 3.47 -21.49 12.07
N SER A 219 3.46 -20.24 11.63
CA SER A 219 2.33 -19.33 11.87
C SER A 219 1.03 -19.87 11.25
N SER A 220 0.06 -20.24 12.07
CA SER A 220 -1.35 -20.40 11.68
C SER A 220 -2.14 -19.09 11.78
N ALA A 221 -1.47 -18.00 12.19
CA ALA A 221 -2.05 -16.67 12.23
C ALA A 221 -2.28 -16.13 10.82
N SER A 222 -3.36 -15.36 10.65
CA SER A 222 -3.81 -14.80 9.37
C SER A 222 -2.95 -13.61 8.96
N LEU A 223 -1.65 -13.80 8.67
CA LEU A 223 -0.69 -12.69 8.55
C LEU A 223 -0.77 -11.91 7.23
N THR A 224 -1.88 -11.26 6.88
CA THR A 224 -1.72 -10.13 5.95
C THR A 224 -0.74 -9.14 6.60
N GLY A 225 0.36 -8.84 5.90
CA GLY A 225 1.49 -8.18 6.52
C GLY A 225 2.36 -7.47 5.51
N SER A 226 3.25 -6.62 6.02
CA SER A 226 4.36 -6.08 5.25
C SER A 226 5.66 -6.46 5.93
N PHE A 227 6.69 -6.62 5.12
CA PHE A 227 8.04 -6.91 5.52
C PHE A 227 8.89 -5.85 4.85
N THR A 228 9.69 -5.14 5.63
CA THR A 228 10.54 -4.04 5.17
C THR A 228 11.97 -4.33 5.59
N ALA A 229 12.92 -3.97 4.73
CA ALA A 229 14.32 -3.94 5.14
C ALA A 229 14.52 -2.74 6.07
N GLY A 230 15.08 -2.97 7.25
CA GLY A 230 15.40 -1.90 8.20
C GLY A 230 16.33 -0.89 7.53
N ALA A 231 16.00 0.39 7.68
CA ALA A 231 16.89 1.46 7.28
C ALA A 231 18.25 1.25 7.97
N ALA A 232 19.36 1.42 7.24
CA ALA A 232 20.66 1.49 7.89
C ALA A 232 20.64 2.75 8.76
N GLY A 233 20.39 2.58 10.07
CA GLY A 233 20.43 3.68 11.02
C GLY A 233 21.75 4.42 10.86
N GLY A 234 21.68 5.75 10.73
CA GLY A 234 22.86 6.59 10.55
C GLY A 234 23.87 6.35 11.68
N GLY A 235 25.11 6.04 11.31
CA GLY A 235 26.28 6.15 12.19
C GLY A 235 26.81 4.87 12.84
N GLY A 236 26.07 3.77 12.90
CA GLY A 236 26.53 2.54 13.57
C GLY A 236 26.58 1.33 12.67
N ARG A 237 27.66 0.52 12.72
CA ARG A 237 27.82 -0.80 12.09
C ARG A 237 26.78 -1.87 12.53
N ARG A 238 25.64 -1.47 13.12
CA ARG A 238 24.56 -2.39 13.48
C ARG A 238 23.97 -2.99 12.20
N ARG A 239 23.92 -4.33 12.16
CA ARG A 239 23.42 -5.11 11.02
C ARG A 239 22.00 -4.65 10.67
N ARG A 240 21.74 -4.44 9.37
CA ARG A 240 20.41 -4.19 8.81
C ARG A 240 19.50 -5.36 9.20
N GLY A 241 18.63 -5.15 10.18
CA GLY A 241 17.53 -6.06 10.46
C GLY A 241 16.41 -5.88 9.45
N PHE A 242 15.38 -6.69 9.57
CA PHE A 242 14.10 -6.55 8.91
C PHE A 242 13.04 -6.22 9.96
N ALA A 243 12.04 -5.45 9.57
CA ALA A 243 10.86 -5.17 10.37
C ALA A 243 9.61 -5.62 9.61
N ALA A 244 8.63 -6.12 10.32
CA ALA A 244 7.37 -6.54 9.74
C ALA A 244 6.20 -6.04 10.57
N GLY A 245 5.12 -5.69 9.90
CA GLY A 245 3.81 -5.58 10.50
C GLY A 245 2.95 -6.73 10.02
N TYR A 246 2.19 -7.34 10.92
CA TYR A 246 1.41 -8.52 10.61
C TYR A 246 0.11 -8.58 11.40
N GLU A 247 -0.90 -9.20 10.82
CA GLU A 247 -2.20 -9.40 11.46
C GLU A 247 -2.17 -10.61 12.42
N GLY A 248 -2.22 -10.35 13.72
CA GLY A 248 -2.29 -11.35 14.79
C GLY A 248 -3.67 -11.99 14.95
N ALA A 249 -3.87 -12.66 16.08
CA ALA A 249 -5.17 -13.24 16.42
C ALA A 249 -6.26 -12.15 16.50
N ASN A 250 -7.48 -12.48 16.09
CA ASN A 250 -8.62 -11.54 16.06
C ASN A 250 -8.37 -10.27 15.22
N SER A 251 -7.49 -10.36 14.22
CA SER A 251 -7.14 -9.24 13.34
C SER A 251 -6.46 -8.09 14.07
N ARG A 252 -5.54 -8.40 14.98
CA ARG A 252 -4.80 -7.41 15.77
C ARG A 252 -3.53 -6.97 15.06
N VAL A 253 -3.12 -5.73 15.30
CA VAL A 253 -1.90 -5.18 14.69
C VAL A 253 -0.69 -5.64 15.50
N CYS A 254 0.13 -6.53 14.94
CA CYS A 254 1.34 -6.99 15.57
C CYS A 254 2.57 -6.56 14.76
N LEU A 255 3.69 -6.44 15.45
CA LEU A 255 4.96 -6.06 14.84
C LEU A 255 6.00 -7.13 15.15
N ALA A 256 6.93 -7.35 14.22
CA ALA A 256 8.02 -8.28 14.40
C ALA A 256 9.32 -7.75 13.81
N HIS A 257 10.43 -8.30 14.26
CA HIS A 257 11.75 -8.04 13.69
C HIS A 257 12.45 -9.34 13.32
N SER A 258 13.39 -9.29 12.39
CA SER A 258 14.20 -10.43 11.98
C SER A 258 15.62 -10.01 11.64
N ALA A 259 16.62 -10.83 11.98
CA ALA A 259 17.99 -10.61 11.55
C ALA A 259 18.27 -11.18 10.15
N ASP A 260 17.57 -12.24 9.75
CA ASP A 260 17.82 -12.97 8.50
C ASP A 260 16.66 -12.88 7.51
N GLY A 261 15.54 -12.29 7.90
CA GLY A 261 14.32 -12.17 7.11
C GLY A 261 13.58 -13.51 6.94
N LYS A 262 13.86 -14.53 7.76
CA LYS A 262 13.21 -15.85 7.74
C LYS A 262 12.63 -16.20 9.11
N ARG A 263 13.40 -15.95 10.16
CA ARG A 263 13.01 -16.15 11.57
C ARG A 263 12.66 -14.80 12.18
N TRP A 264 11.40 -14.65 12.49
CA TRP A 264 10.83 -13.42 13.02
C TRP A 264 10.58 -13.57 14.52
N ARG A 265 10.77 -12.48 15.25
CA ARG A 265 10.43 -12.36 16.66
C ARG A 265 9.42 -11.24 16.82
N THR A 266 8.30 -11.51 17.47
CA THR A 266 7.29 -10.49 17.77
C THR A 266 7.86 -9.48 18.75
N VAL A 267 7.58 -8.20 18.49
CA VAL A 267 7.84 -7.13 19.43
C VAL A 267 6.58 -6.97 20.26
N SER A 268 6.65 -7.40 21.52
CA SER A 268 5.56 -7.17 22.49
C SER A 268 5.36 -5.66 22.63
N THR A 269 4.11 -5.22 22.36
CA THR A 269 3.65 -3.84 22.60
C THR A 269 2.91 -3.72 23.93
N ASP A 270 3.21 -4.61 24.90
CA ASP A 270 2.52 -4.60 26.19
C ASP A 270 2.85 -3.33 26.96
N VAL A 271 1.81 -2.56 27.24
CA VAL A 271 1.82 -1.48 28.23
C VAL A 271 1.92 -2.13 29.62
N ALA A 272 3.14 -2.33 30.10
CA ALA A 272 3.57 -2.47 31.50
C ALA A 272 4.47 -3.69 31.79
N PRO A 273 5.73 -3.47 32.20
CA PRO A 273 6.58 -4.47 32.86
C PRO A 273 5.90 -5.14 34.08
N ARG A 274 5.00 -4.40 34.77
CA ARG A 274 4.31 -4.84 35.97
C ARG A 274 3.49 -6.12 35.81
N VAL A 275 2.96 -6.42 34.61
CA VAL A 275 2.21 -7.68 34.40
C VAL A 275 3.14 -8.89 34.33
N ARG A 276 4.36 -8.72 33.80
CA ARG A 276 5.38 -9.78 33.79
C ARG A 276 5.98 -10.00 35.18
N GLU A 277 6.15 -8.93 35.95
CA GLU A 277 6.65 -8.99 37.33
C GLU A 277 5.60 -9.60 38.26
N ALA A 278 4.33 -9.18 38.16
CA ALA A 278 3.21 -9.81 38.85
C ALA A 278 3.01 -11.29 38.44
N ARG A 279 3.28 -11.67 37.18
CA ARG A 279 3.30 -13.09 36.76
C ARG A 279 4.49 -13.87 37.31
N ARG A 280 5.65 -13.24 37.52
CA ARG A 280 6.82 -13.85 38.17
C ARG A 280 6.62 -14.01 39.67
N GLU A 281 5.97 -13.05 40.31
CA GLU A 281 5.58 -13.07 41.73
C GLU A 281 4.40 -14.02 41.99
N ALA A 282 3.48 -14.17 41.04
CA ALA A 282 2.41 -15.17 41.05
C ALA A 282 2.90 -16.60 40.73
N ARG A 283 4.05 -17.00 41.30
CA ARG A 283 4.42 -18.42 41.44
C ARG A 283 3.32 -19.19 42.19
N PRO A 284 3.19 -20.52 42.01
CA PRO A 284 1.98 -21.30 42.34
C PRO A 284 1.52 -21.29 43.81
N ALA A 285 2.37 -20.84 44.73
CA ALA A 285 2.10 -20.85 46.17
C ALA A 285 0.96 -19.90 46.59
N HIS A 286 0.77 -18.75 45.92
CA HIS A 286 -0.28 -17.79 46.30
C HIS A 286 -1.61 -18.01 45.56
N LEU A 287 -1.56 -18.55 44.34
CA LEU A 287 -2.78 -18.88 43.57
C LEU A 287 -3.59 -20.01 44.22
N THR A 288 -2.94 -20.95 44.91
CA THR A 288 -3.64 -22.03 45.62
C THR A 288 -4.48 -21.50 46.79
N THR A 289 -4.04 -20.48 47.52
CA THR A 289 -4.80 -19.92 48.65
C THR A 289 -5.98 -19.08 48.20
N ALA A 290 -5.80 -18.21 47.20
CA ALA A 290 -6.89 -17.41 46.64
C ALA A 290 -7.94 -18.26 45.90
N TYR A 291 -7.50 -19.29 45.17
CA TYR A 291 -8.38 -20.28 44.55
C TYR A 291 -9.14 -21.11 45.60
N ARG A 292 -8.47 -21.58 46.67
CA ARG A 292 -9.11 -22.30 47.78
C ARG A 292 -10.18 -21.45 48.47
N LYS A 293 -9.89 -20.17 48.74
CA LYS A 293 -10.87 -19.25 49.36
C LYS A 293 -12.10 -19.06 48.46
N ARG A 294 -11.88 -18.81 47.16
CA ARG A 294 -12.96 -18.65 46.17
C ARG A 294 -13.80 -19.93 45.99
N MET A 295 -13.16 -21.09 45.98
CA MET A 295 -13.84 -22.38 45.87
C MET A 295 -14.61 -22.74 47.14
N ALA A 296 -14.10 -22.38 48.32
CA ALA A 296 -14.81 -22.51 49.58
C ALA A 296 -16.07 -21.62 49.61
N GLU A 297 -15.96 -20.35 49.21
CA GLU A 297 -17.07 -19.40 49.08
C GLU A 297 -18.14 -19.90 48.08
N LEU A 298 -17.73 -20.36 46.89
CA LEU A 298 -18.63 -20.91 45.88
C LEU A 298 -19.28 -22.23 46.31
N SER A 299 -18.61 -23.02 47.15
CA SER A 299 -19.15 -24.27 47.69
C SER A 299 -20.20 -24.06 48.80
N GLY A 300 -20.22 -22.89 49.44
CA GLY A 300 -21.16 -22.55 50.52
C GLY A 300 -22.64 -22.62 50.10
N GLY A 301 -22.95 -22.29 48.84
CA GLY A 301 -24.31 -22.27 48.31
C GLY A 301 -24.74 -23.47 47.46
N LEU A 302 -23.91 -24.53 47.35
CA LEU A 302 -24.16 -25.63 46.42
C LEU A 302 -24.78 -26.87 47.11
N THR A 303 -25.73 -27.51 46.41
CA THR A 303 -26.32 -28.80 46.82
C THR A 303 -25.27 -29.91 46.86
N LEU A 304 -25.47 -30.93 47.72
CA LEU A 304 -24.51 -32.03 47.94
C LEU A 304 -24.04 -32.70 46.64
N ARG A 305 -24.93 -32.84 45.66
CA ARG A 305 -24.62 -33.46 44.35
C ARG A 305 -23.63 -32.62 43.53
N LYS A 306 -23.69 -31.29 43.61
CA LYS A 306 -22.75 -30.38 42.94
C LYS A 306 -21.39 -30.29 43.66
N LYS A 307 -21.39 -30.45 45.00
CA LYS A 307 -20.16 -30.56 45.80
C LYS A 307 -19.33 -31.79 45.44
N HIS A 308 -19.98 -32.92 45.16
CA HIS A 308 -19.29 -34.15 44.71
C HIS A 308 -18.63 -34.01 43.33
N VAL A 309 -19.28 -33.34 42.38
CA VAL A 309 -18.71 -33.09 41.04
C VAL A 309 -17.49 -32.17 41.12
N LEU A 310 -17.54 -31.15 41.98
CA LEU A 310 -16.40 -30.25 42.20
C LEU A 310 -15.21 -30.95 42.88
N ARG A 311 -15.45 -31.84 43.85
CA ARG A 311 -14.38 -32.65 44.47
C ARG A 311 -13.73 -33.62 43.48
N ALA A 312 -14.52 -34.29 42.64
CA ALA A 312 -13.99 -35.17 41.60
C ALA A 312 -13.11 -34.41 40.58
N CYS A 313 -13.51 -33.20 40.19
CA CYS A 313 -12.67 -32.33 39.34
C CYS A 313 -11.36 -31.90 40.03
N ASP A 314 -11.40 -31.57 41.32
CA ASP A 314 -10.21 -31.16 42.07
C ASP A 314 -9.21 -32.32 42.23
N ASP A 315 -9.70 -33.54 42.48
CA ASP A 315 -8.86 -34.75 42.59
C ASP A 315 -8.22 -35.15 41.25
N ASP A 316 -8.90 -34.96 40.13
CA ASP A 316 -8.35 -35.22 38.80
C ASP A 316 -7.30 -34.17 38.40
N ILE A 317 -7.47 -32.91 38.77
CA ILE A 317 -6.46 -31.86 38.58
C ILE A 317 -5.20 -32.18 39.40
N ARG A 318 -5.35 -32.61 40.66
CA ARG A 318 -4.21 -33.03 41.50
C ARG A 318 -3.45 -34.21 40.91
N ARG A 319 -4.14 -35.20 40.36
CA ARG A 319 -3.53 -36.35 39.69
C ARG A 319 -2.78 -35.98 38.40
N CYS A 320 -3.29 -35.01 37.64
CA CYS A 320 -2.60 -34.47 36.46
C CYS A 320 -1.31 -33.71 36.83
N VAL A 321 -1.33 -32.92 37.90
CA VAL A 321 -0.15 -32.16 38.35
C VAL A 321 0.92 -33.09 38.94
N ALA A 322 0.52 -34.10 39.71
CA ALA A 322 1.45 -35.04 40.36
C ALA A 322 2.13 -36.02 39.39
N SER A 323 1.54 -36.29 38.21
CA SER A 323 2.04 -37.33 37.29
C SER A 323 3.10 -36.88 36.29
N GLY A 324 3.47 -35.58 36.25
CA GLY A 324 4.56 -35.08 35.39
C GLY A 324 4.42 -35.46 33.90
N ALA A 325 3.19 -35.66 33.42
CA ALA A 325 2.92 -36.35 32.17
C ALA A 325 2.97 -35.42 30.94
N SER A 326 4.16 -34.96 30.58
CA SER A 326 4.43 -34.44 29.23
C SER A 326 5.37 -35.34 28.41
N SER A 327 6.10 -36.28 29.03
CA SER A 327 7.16 -37.05 28.37
C SER A 327 6.76 -38.47 27.92
N ARG A 328 5.58 -39.00 28.28
CA ARG A 328 5.18 -40.39 27.96
C ARG A 328 4.20 -40.56 26.79
N ALA A 329 3.56 -39.49 26.30
CA ALA A 329 2.58 -39.58 25.21
C ALA A 329 3.19 -39.93 23.84
N SER A 330 4.49 -39.71 23.64
CA SER A 330 5.22 -40.06 22.41
C SER A 330 5.59 -41.53 22.33
N ARG A 331 5.69 -42.26 23.45
CA ARG A 331 6.14 -43.67 23.47
C ARG A 331 5.03 -44.68 23.14
N VAL A 332 3.79 -44.38 23.51
CA VAL A 332 2.63 -45.27 23.29
C VAL A 332 2.21 -45.37 21.82
N ARG A 333 2.62 -44.41 20.97
CA ARG A 333 2.35 -44.47 19.51
C ARG A 333 3.19 -45.51 18.77
N HIS A 334 4.34 -45.92 19.32
CA HIS A 334 5.19 -46.89 18.63
C HIS A 334 4.82 -48.35 18.93
N GLU A 335 4.17 -48.61 20.06
CA GLU A 335 3.79 -49.99 20.46
C GLU A 335 2.40 -50.40 19.95
N ALA A 336 1.54 -49.45 19.55
CA ALA A 336 0.18 -49.76 19.11
C ALA A 336 0.04 -50.20 17.63
N ASN A 337 1.14 -50.19 16.85
CA ASN A 337 1.11 -50.55 15.43
C ASN A 337 1.54 -52.00 15.12
N GLY A 338 1.72 -52.84 16.14
CA GLY A 338 2.19 -54.22 15.93
C GLY A 338 1.49 -55.21 16.85
N SER A 339 0.24 -55.57 16.56
CA SER A 339 -0.36 -56.91 16.76
C SER A 339 -1.89 -56.82 16.77
N ALA A 340 -2.51 -57.63 15.90
CA ALA A 340 -3.95 -57.85 15.87
C ALA A 340 -4.36 -58.83 16.98
N GLY A 341 -5.48 -58.55 17.65
CA GLY A 341 -6.10 -59.46 18.61
C GLY A 341 -7.42 -58.90 19.10
N ALA A 342 -8.53 -59.52 18.68
CA ALA A 342 -9.89 -59.12 18.97
C ALA A 342 -10.29 -59.38 20.44
N ALA A 343 -9.89 -58.50 21.37
CA ALA A 343 -10.46 -58.44 22.72
C ALA A 343 -10.19 -57.09 23.42
N THR A 344 -10.24 -55.95 22.69
CA THR A 344 -9.83 -54.65 23.27
C THR A 344 -10.69 -53.46 22.83
N SER A 345 -11.93 -53.69 22.41
CA SER A 345 -12.86 -52.61 21.99
C SER A 345 -13.30 -51.72 23.17
N GLY A 346 -13.42 -52.26 24.39
CA GLY A 346 -13.91 -51.50 25.56
C GLY A 346 -12.89 -50.58 26.25
N ARG A 347 -11.59 -50.89 26.19
CA ARG A 347 -10.52 -50.11 26.86
C ARG A 347 -9.94 -49.00 25.99
N ILE A 348 -9.87 -49.21 24.67
CA ILE A 348 -9.39 -48.20 23.71
C ILE A 348 -10.36 -47.00 23.64
N SER A 349 -11.67 -47.25 23.76
CA SER A 349 -12.69 -46.19 23.78
C SER A 349 -12.57 -45.27 25.01
N ARG A 350 -12.23 -45.81 26.19
CA ARG A 350 -12.01 -45.01 27.41
C ARG A 350 -10.69 -44.22 27.38
N CYS A 351 -9.62 -44.75 26.77
CA CYS A 351 -8.38 -44.00 26.59
C CYS A 351 -8.49 -42.89 25.54
N LEU A 352 -9.28 -43.09 24.47
CA LEU A 352 -9.58 -42.04 23.49
C LEU A 352 -10.49 -40.95 24.07
N LEU A 353 -11.49 -41.32 24.88
CA LEU A 353 -12.30 -40.36 25.65
C LEU A 353 -11.46 -39.61 26.69
N ALA A 354 -10.54 -40.28 27.39
CA ALA A 354 -9.62 -39.64 28.34
C ALA A 354 -8.58 -38.76 27.64
N ALA A 355 -8.09 -39.11 26.44
CA ALA A 355 -7.20 -38.27 25.64
C ALA A 355 -7.93 -37.08 25.02
N HIS A 356 -9.21 -37.24 24.65
CA HIS A 356 -10.05 -36.15 24.17
C HIS A 356 -10.44 -35.21 25.32
N ALA A 357 -10.75 -35.77 26.51
CA ALA A 357 -10.96 -35.05 27.75
C ALA A 357 -9.68 -34.33 28.19
N ASN A 358 -8.48 -34.93 28.07
CA ASN A 358 -7.21 -34.28 28.37
C ASN A 358 -6.85 -33.17 27.37
N ARG A 359 -7.24 -33.28 26.09
CA ARG A 359 -7.13 -32.15 25.14
C ARG A 359 -8.09 -31.02 25.46
N THR A 360 -9.30 -31.34 25.91
CA THR A 360 -10.27 -30.32 26.35
C THR A 360 -9.90 -29.72 27.70
N LEU A 361 -9.32 -30.49 28.63
CA LEU A 361 -8.84 -30.05 29.94
C LEU A 361 -7.51 -29.31 29.87
N SER A 362 -6.54 -29.70 29.03
CA SER A 362 -5.32 -28.90 28.84
C SER A 362 -5.64 -27.58 28.11
N GLY A 363 -6.59 -27.61 27.17
CA GLY A 363 -7.16 -26.40 26.56
C GLY A 363 -7.91 -25.51 27.56
N ARG A 364 -8.69 -26.10 28.47
CA ARG A 364 -9.45 -25.37 29.50
C ARG A 364 -8.58 -24.86 30.65
N CYS A 365 -7.53 -25.58 31.06
CA CYS A 365 -6.56 -25.13 32.05
C CYS A 365 -5.66 -24.03 31.48
N ALA A 366 -5.27 -24.12 30.20
CA ALA A 366 -4.62 -23.02 29.50
C ALA A 366 -5.55 -21.81 29.34
N ALA A 367 -6.87 -22.00 29.20
CA ALA A 367 -7.86 -20.92 29.17
C ALA A 367 -8.13 -20.30 30.55
N ALA A 368 -8.14 -21.10 31.62
CA ALA A 368 -8.33 -20.64 33.00
C ALA A 368 -7.12 -19.83 33.51
N ALA A 369 -5.90 -20.22 33.13
CA ALA A 369 -4.69 -19.44 33.39
C ALA A 369 -4.61 -18.12 32.58
N ARG A 370 -5.56 -17.89 31.68
CA ARG A 370 -5.67 -16.69 30.84
C ARG A 370 -6.79 -15.78 31.29
N LEU A 371 -7.45 -15.99 32.42
CA LEU A 371 -8.48 -15.03 32.88
C LEU A 371 -7.81 -13.80 33.50
N ASP A 372 -8.24 -12.59 33.11
CA ASP A 372 -7.84 -11.36 33.77
C ASP A 372 -8.55 -11.21 35.14
N ALA A 373 -8.27 -10.13 35.87
CA ALA A 373 -8.88 -9.88 37.18
C ALA A 373 -10.43 -9.80 37.16
N ARG A 374 -11.05 -9.68 35.97
CA ARG A 374 -12.49 -9.64 35.75
C ARG A 374 -13.09 -10.98 35.33
N GLY A 375 -12.28 -12.04 35.20
CA GLY A 375 -12.75 -13.35 34.75
C GLY A 375 -12.99 -13.42 33.24
N GLU A 376 -12.46 -12.46 32.46
CA GLU A 376 -12.47 -12.52 30.99
C GLU A 376 -11.18 -13.16 30.49
N MET A 377 -11.24 -13.99 29.43
CA MET A 377 -10.02 -14.46 28.76
C MET A 377 -9.19 -13.24 28.32
N ALA A 378 -8.06 -13.00 28.99
CA ALA A 378 -6.96 -12.16 28.56
C ALA A 378 -6.65 -12.53 27.11
N ARG A 379 -7.13 -11.66 26.22
CA ARG A 379 -7.12 -11.90 24.77
C ARG A 379 -5.70 -11.77 24.29
N VAL A 380 -5.01 -12.91 24.19
CA VAL A 380 -3.75 -13.01 23.44
C VAL A 380 -4.00 -12.45 22.03
N ASP A 381 -3.36 -11.32 21.71
CA ASP A 381 -3.56 -10.61 20.44
C ASP A 381 -2.49 -11.03 19.42
N CYS A 382 -1.24 -11.22 19.85
CA CYS A 382 -0.11 -11.59 18.98
C CYS A 382 0.36 -13.05 19.20
N VAL A 383 1.18 -13.56 18.26
CA VAL A 383 1.59 -14.98 18.22
C VAL A 383 2.32 -15.41 19.49
N ASP A 384 3.09 -14.50 20.09
CA ASP A 384 3.87 -14.72 21.32
C ASP A 384 3.05 -14.66 22.61
N GLY A 385 1.75 -14.36 22.56
CA GLY A 385 0.94 -14.17 23.76
C GLY A 385 0.67 -12.71 24.13
N SER A 386 1.34 -11.73 23.50
CA SER A 386 1.27 -10.31 23.89
C SER A 386 0.00 -9.60 23.41
N HIS A 387 -0.30 -8.46 24.04
CA HIS A 387 -1.40 -7.57 23.63
C HIS A 387 -0.94 -6.52 22.63
N SER A 388 -1.81 -6.22 21.66
CA SER A 388 -1.59 -5.14 20.70
C SER A 388 -2.24 -3.84 21.18
N ALA A 389 -1.40 -2.86 21.54
CA ALA A 389 -1.86 -1.51 21.87
C ALA A 389 -2.39 -0.74 20.65
N LEU A 390 -2.07 -1.20 19.43
CA LEU A 390 -2.45 -0.55 18.17
C LEU A 390 -3.87 -0.90 17.70
N GLY A 391 -4.53 -1.86 18.36
CA GLY A 391 -5.92 -2.21 18.09
C GLY A 391 -6.08 -3.27 17.01
N ARG A 392 -7.25 -3.29 16.35
CA ARG A 392 -7.54 -4.19 15.23
C ARG A 392 -7.16 -3.54 13.90
N ALA A 393 -6.55 -4.30 13.01
CA ALA A 393 -6.43 -4.01 11.60
C ALA A 393 -7.34 -4.93 10.80
N GLY A 394 -8.20 -4.38 9.95
CA GLY A 394 -9.07 -5.21 9.11
C GLY A 394 -8.28 -5.80 7.94
N ASP A 395 -8.05 -7.12 7.92
CA ASP A 395 -7.60 -7.95 6.77
C ASP A 395 -6.66 -7.23 5.76
N CYS A 396 -5.49 -6.71 6.18
CA CYS A 396 -4.67 -5.85 5.30
C CYS A 396 -3.18 -5.74 5.67
N THR A 397 -2.46 -4.96 4.84
CA THR A 397 -1.10 -4.49 5.09
C THR A 397 -0.98 -3.66 6.38
N ILE A 398 -0.13 -4.13 7.29
CA ILE A 398 0.40 -3.34 8.42
C ILE A 398 1.85 -3.02 8.08
N GLN A 399 2.21 -1.74 7.98
CA GLN A 399 3.53 -1.32 7.54
C GLN A 399 4.25 -0.39 8.52
N PRO A 400 5.34 -0.84 9.15
CA PRO A 400 6.26 0.06 9.82
C PRO A 400 7.06 0.87 8.80
N LEU A 401 7.16 2.18 9.00
CA LEU A 401 7.91 3.11 8.16
C LEU A 401 8.91 3.91 9.01
N TYR A 402 10.12 4.10 8.48
CA TYR A 402 11.17 4.89 9.12
C TYR A 402 11.21 6.32 8.54
N LEU A 403 10.93 7.32 9.37
CA LEU A 403 10.94 8.70 8.93
C LEU A 403 12.37 9.24 8.72
N SER A 404 12.49 10.28 7.90
CA SER A 404 13.77 10.94 7.59
C SER A 404 14.34 11.68 8.80
N GLY A 405 15.67 11.82 8.86
CA GLY A 405 16.32 12.78 9.77
C GLY A 405 16.12 12.51 11.26
N GLY A 406 15.93 11.26 11.66
CA GLY A 406 15.66 10.90 13.06
C GLY A 406 14.23 11.17 13.52
N GLY A 407 13.31 11.47 12.59
CA GLY A 407 11.89 11.75 12.87
C GLY A 407 11.06 10.58 13.43
N GLY A 408 11.69 9.59 14.05
CA GLY A 408 11.02 8.44 14.64
C GLY A 408 10.57 7.39 13.62
N GLN A 409 9.75 6.48 14.11
CA GLN A 409 9.14 5.41 13.34
C GLN A 409 7.63 5.53 13.44
N ILE A 410 6.93 5.25 12.34
CA ILE A 410 5.46 5.19 12.33
C ILE A 410 5.00 3.82 11.86
N VAL A 411 3.76 3.46 12.19
CA VAL A 411 3.09 2.27 11.66
C VAL A 411 1.78 2.67 10.99
N TRP A 412 1.61 2.19 9.77
CA TRP A 412 0.40 2.29 8.98
C TRP A 412 -0.37 0.99 9.06
N PHE A 413 -1.69 1.06 9.21
CA PHE A 413 -2.54 -0.12 9.06
C PHE A 413 -3.97 0.28 8.67
N ARG A 414 -4.68 -0.60 7.96
CA ARG A 414 -6.10 -0.36 7.65
C ARG A 414 -6.89 -0.40 8.94
N ARG A 415 -7.79 0.56 9.09
CA ARG A 415 -8.78 0.61 10.17
C ARG A 415 -10.16 0.58 9.58
N ASP A 416 -11.04 -0.18 10.22
CA ASP A 416 -12.47 -0.13 9.97
C ASP A 416 -13.10 0.85 10.97
N TYR A 417 -13.86 1.82 10.46
CA TYR A 417 -14.45 2.93 11.21
C TYR A 417 -15.93 2.72 11.55
N GLY A 418 -16.47 1.51 11.29
CA GLY A 418 -17.84 1.12 11.63
C GLY A 418 -17.95 0.41 12.98
N THR A 419 -19.19 0.09 13.38
CA THR A 419 -19.49 -0.58 14.67
C THR A 419 -19.67 -2.09 14.57
N ALA A 420 -19.87 -2.65 13.37
CA ALA A 420 -20.41 -4.01 13.21
C ALA A 420 -19.41 -5.05 12.66
N GLY A 421 -18.21 -4.65 12.21
CA GLY A 421 -17.29 -5.56 11.51
C GLY A 421 -17.71 -5.86 10.07
N GLY A 422 -16.74 -6.00 9.16
CA GLY A 422 -16.91 -6.69 7.88
C GLY A 422 -16.91 -5.81 6.63
N TRP A 423 -17.58 -6.27 5.56
CA TRP A 423 -17.55 -5.60 4.25
C TRP A 423 -18.30 -4.26 4.22
N ARG A 424 -19.19 -4.06 5.19
CA ARG A 424 -20.09 -2.90 5.32
C ARG A 424 -19.42 -1.69 5.97
N GLU A 425 -18.20 -1.87 6.45
CA GLU A 425 -17.49 -0.85 7.20
C GLU A 425 -16.91 0.21 6.28
N ILE A 426 -16.80 1.42 6.83
CA ILE A 426 -15.97 2.45 6.21
C ILE A 426 -14.53 2.02 6.47
N ARG A 427 -13.81 1.70 5.40
CA ARG A 427 -12.41 1.25 5.46
C ARG A 427 -11.50 2.41 5.14
N GLY A 428 -10.53 2.64 6.01
CA GLY A 428 -9.49 3.61 5.79
C GLY A 428 -8.21 3.20 6.47
N VAL A 429 -7.42 4.17 6.88
CA VAL A 429 -6.06 3.97 7.37
C VAL A 429 -5.85 4.74 8.66
N GLN A 430 -5.10 4.15 9.57
CA GLN A 430 -4.65 4.78 10.80
C GLN A 430 -3.13 4.75 10.84
N VAL A 431 -2.54 5.83 11.35
CA VAL A 431 -1.10 6.03 11.47
C VAL A 431 -0.78 6.30 12.93
N HIS A 432 0.15 5.53 13.48
CA HIS A 432 0.67 5.73 14.84
C HIS A 432 2.16 6.02 14.80
N ALA A 433 2.62 6.95 15.61
CA ALA A 433 4.04 7.07 15.95
C ALA A 433 4.41 5.97 16.94
N LEU A 434 5.60 5.38 16.79
CA LEU A 434 6.12 4.38 17.70
C LEU A 434 7.17 5.04 18.60
N GLU A 435 6.88 5.06 19.90
CA GLU A 435 7.75 5.58 20.94
C GLU A 435 7.83 4.54 22.08
N PRO A 436 9.01 3.97 22.38
CA PRO A 436 10.25 4.04 21.59
C PRO A 436 10.14 3.29 20.23
N PRO A 437 11.13 3.41 19.33
CA PRO A 437 11.15 2.71 18.04
C PRO A 437 11.12 1.17 18.22
N LEU A 438 10.78 0.43 17.16
CA LEU A 438 10.51 -1.02 17.20
C LEU A 438 11.59 -1.92 17.80
N ASP A 439 12.83 -1.44 17.90
CA ASP A 439 13.94 -2.16 18.51
C ASP A 439 13.98 -2.03 20.04
N ALA A 440 13.17 -1.15 20.60
CA ALA A 440 12.85 -1.05 22.01
C ALA A 440 11.36 -1.41 22.22
N HIS A 441 11.01 -1.96 23.38
CA HIS A 441 9.63 -2.29 23.70
C HIS A 441 8.73 -1.06 23.52
N ALA A 442 7.88 -1.05 22.49
CA ALA A 442 7.04 0.10 22.16
C ALA A 442 5.80 0.11 23.08
N ASP A 443 5.67 1.11 23.95
CA ASP A 443 4.62 1.24 24.98
C ASP A 443 3.25 1.71 24.40
N GLY A 444 2.93 1.26 23.19
CA GLY A 444 1.77 1.71 22.45
C GLY A 444 2.02 3.05 21.75
N GLY A 445 1.72 3.08 20.46
CA GLY A 445 1.97 4.27 19.65
C GLY A 445 0.90 5.35 19.80
N ALA A 446 1.30 6.62 19.85
CA ALA A 446 0.36 7.73 19.77
C ALA A 446 -0.26 7.80 18.37
N ARG A 447 -1.59 7.91 18.27
CA ARG A 447 -2.26 8.09 16.98
C ARG A 447 -1.91 9.46 16.41
N VAL A 448 -1.23 9.48 15.27
CA VAL A 448 -0.82 10.70 14.57
C VAL A 448 -1.88 11.11 13.55
N HIS A 449 -2.43 10.14 12.83
CA HIS A 449 -3.35 10.43 11.74
C HIS A 449 -4.35 9.30 11.49
N SER A 450 -5.46 9.64 10.84
CA SER A 450 -6.57 8.73 10.58
C SER A 450 -7.36 9.28 9.39
N TYR A 451 -7.54 8.50 8.33
CA TYR A 451 -8.36 8.94 7.19
C TYR A 451 -9.03 7.77 6.46
N TYR A 452 -10.06 8.05 5.68
CA TYR A 452 -10.70 7.15 4.73
C TYR A 452 -11.11 7.96 3.49
N LEU A 453 -11.44 7.27 2.39
CA LEU A 453 -11.98 7.91 1.20
C LEU A 453 -13.42 8.37 1.49
N ASP A 454 -13.72 9.65 1.26
CA ASP A 454 -15.03 10.24 1.59
C ASP A 454 -15.46 11.34 0.61
N ARG A 455 -15.03 11.30 -0.66
CA ARG A 455 -15.45 12.29 -1.67
C ARG A 455 -16.98 12.33 -1.86
N LEU A 456 -17.64 11.19 -1.74
CA LEU A 456 -19.11 11.07 -1.69
C LEU A 456 -19.66 11.00 -0.25
N GLY A 457 -18.89 11.52 0.72
CA GLY A 457 -19.12 11.32 2.15
C GLY A 457 -19.07 9.85 2.54
N LYS A 458 -19.91 9.44 3.49
CA LYS A 458 -19.94 8.05 3.95
C LYS A 458 -20.47 7.05 2.90
N LEU A 459 -21.07 7.52 1.81
CA LEU A 459 -21.46 6.67 0.66
C LEU A 459 -20.24 6.19 -0.14
N GLU A 460 -19.09 6.87 -0.02
CA GLU A 460 -17.88 6.48 -0.72
C GLU A 460 -17.55 5.01 -0.44
N ARG A 461 -17.83 4.47 0.75
CA ARG A 461 -17.61 3.05 1.06
C ARG A 461 -18.30 2.07 0.10
N PHE A 462 -19.36 2.46 -0.59
CA PHE A 462 -20.01 1.59 -1.58
C PHE A 462 -19.34 1.70 -2.96
N ARG A 463 -18.74 2.87 -3.24
CA ARG A 463 -18.08 3.18 -4.49
C ARG A 463 -16.60 2.79 -4.47
N ARG A 464 -15.85 3.18 -3.43
CA ARG A 464 -14.41 2.95 -3.23
C ARG A 464 -14.11 2.68 -1.76
N GLN A 465 -13.38 1.59 -1.48
CA GLN A 465 -12.85 1.31 -0.15
C GLN A 465 -11.35 1.07 -0.23
N ILE A 466 -10.59 1.64 0.70
CA ILE A 466 -9.16 1.29 0.84
C ILE A 466 -9.10 -0.16 1.31
N TYR A 467 -8.55 -1.04 0.47
CA TYR A 467 -8.33 -2.45 0.80
C TYR A 467 -6.97 -2.64 1.46
N SER A 468 -5.93 -2.08 0.84
CA SER A 468 -4.58 -2.01 1.38
C SER A 468 -3.90 -0.73 0.95
N LEU A 469 -2.95 -0.28 1.75
CA LEU A 469 -2.09 0.84 1.44
C LEU A 469 -0.70 0.55 1.97
N SER A 470 0.31 0.81 1.15
CA SER A 470 1.70 0.74 1.54
C SER A 470 2.49 1.90 0.94
N PHE A 471 3.67 2.16 1.49
CA PHE A 471 4.60 3.19 1.04
C PHE A 471 6.01 2.64 0.84
N THR A 472 6.67 3.15 -0.18
CA THR A 472 8.11 2.99 -0.43
C THR A 472 8.74 4.37 -0.43
N ARG A 473 9.79 4.53 0.35
CA ARG A 473 10.54 5.79 0.37
C ARG A 473 11.29 5.96 -0.95
N HIS A 474 11.02 7.05 -1.65
CA HIS A 474 11.69 7.38 -2.90
C HIS A 474 12.87 8.33 -2.68
N SER A 475 12.68 9.33 -1.82
CA SER A 475 13.66 10.35 -1.50
C SER A 475 13.54 10.79 -0.04
N SER A 476 14.33 11.75 0.41
CA SER A 476 14.20 12.36 1.75
C SER A 476 12.82 12.96 2.04
N ALA A 477 12.12 13.43 1.01
CA ALA A 477 10.85 14.17 1.11
C ALA A 477 9.75 13.60 0.20
N LEU A 478 9.90 12.36 -0.29
CA LEU A 478 8.88 11.72 -1.12
C LEU A 478 8.75 10.23 -0.79
N TRP A 479 7.52 9.85 -0.48
CA TRP A 479 7.06 8.49 -0.40
C TRP A 479 6.14 8.21 -1.58
N LEU A 480 6.37 7.08 -2.26
CA LEU A 480 5.49 6.55 -3.29
C LEU A 480 4.69 5.43 -2.67
N GLY A 481 3.37 5.54 -2.69
CA GLY A 481 2.47 4.56 -2.13
C GLY A 481 1.71 3.76 -3.18
N LEU A 482 1.33 2.54 -2.79
CA LEU A 482 0.45 1.67 -3.57
C LEU A 482 -0.84 1.49 -2.80
N MET A 483 -1.93 2.06 -3.31
CA MET A 483 -3.26 1.94 -2.71
C MET A 483 -4.07 0.93 -3.53
N THR A 484 -4.37 -0.22 -2.94
CA THR A 484 -5.37 -1.14 -3.52
C THR A 484 -6.74 -0.68 -3.06
N VAL A 485 -7.62 -0.35 -4.01
CA VAL A 485 -8.98 0.13 -3.75
C VAL A 485 -9.97 -0.90 -4.27
N ILE A 486 -10.95 -1.29 -3.46
CA ILE A 486 -12.14 -2.01 -3.95
C ILE A 486 -13.04 -0.98 -4.65
N GLU A 487 -13.35 -1.22 -5.91
CA GLU A 487 -14.30 -0.46 -6.71
C GLU A 487 -15.64 -1.22 -6.74
N TRP A 488 -16.73 -0.54 -6.37
CA TRP A 488 -18.09 -1.10 -6.31
C TRP A 488 -18.19 -2.36 -5.45
N ALA A 489 -17.80 -2.25 -4.18
CA ALA A 489 -17.71 -3.39 -3.26
C ALA A 489 -19.04 -4.17 -3.20
N LYS A 490 -18.97 -5.50 -3.39
CA LYS A 490 -20.12 -6.42 -3.37
C LYS A 490 -21.14 -6.18 -4.49
N ASP A 491 -20.86 -5.35 -5.48
CA ASP A 491 -21.73 -5.25 -6.64
C ASP A 491 -21.52 -6.40 -7.62
N GLY A 492 -22.26 -7.48 -7.39
CA GLY A 492 -22.25 -8.67 -8.24
C GLY A 492 -23.07 -8.54 -9.52
N SER A 493 -23.54 -7.35 -9.91
CA SER A 493 -24.48 -7.18 -11.04
C SER A 493 -23.90 -7.51 -12.41
N GLU A 494 -22.58 -7.47 -12.57
CA GLU A 494 -21.94 -7.85 -13.84
C GLU A 494 -22.05 -9.36 -14.08
N ARG A 495 -22.53 -9.73 -15.27
CA ARG A 495 -22.60 -11.13 -15.71
C ARG A 495 -21.20 -11.71 -15.84
N ARG A 496 -21.03 -12.95 -15.41
CA ARG A 496 -19.82 -13.73 -15.70
C ARG A 496 -19.90 -14.30 -17.11
N ASP A 497 -18.92 -13.95 -17.91
CA ASP A 497 -18.79 -14.38 -19.29
C ASP A 497 -17.31 -14.33 -19.66
N ASP A 498 -16.68 -15.48 -19.92
CA ASP A 498 -15.25 -15.56 -20.26
C ASP A 498 -14.92 -14.75 -21.54
N GLY A 499 -15.90 -14.59 -22.45
CA GLY A 499 -15.82 -13.74 -23.63
C GLY A 499 -16.10 -12.26 -23.36
N GLY A 500 -16.71 -11.95 -22.21
CA GLY A 500 -17.15 -10.62 -21.82
C GLY A 500 -16.01 -9.65 -21.50
N PRO A 501 -16.33 -8.35 -21.43
CA PRO A 501 -15.37 -7.32 -21.01
C PRO A 501 -14.94 -7.55 -19.57
N ARG A 502 -13.72 -7.13 -19.23
CA ARG A 502 -13.19 -7.20 -17.86
C ARG A 502 -14.18 -6.67 -16.83
N PHE A 503 -14.10 -7.18 -15.61
CA PHE A 503 -14.91 -6.69 -14.51
C PHE A 503 -14.64 -5.21 -14.22
N SER A 504 -15.71 -4.44 -14.09
CA SER A 504 -15.68 -3.04 -13.63
C SER A 504 -16.34 -2.87 -12.27
N ARG A 505 -17.09 -3.87 -11.80
CA ARG A 505 -17.77 -3.92 -10.50
C ARG A 505 -17.25 -5.06 -9.62
N ASP A 506 -17.34 -4.87 -8.30
CA ASP A 506 -16.75 -5.73 -7.27
C ASP A 506 -15.34 -6.20 -7.61
N THR A 507 -14.48 -5.24 -7.89
CA THR A 507 -13.12 -5.48 -8.38
C THR A 507 -12.14 -4.66 -7.57
N THR A 508 -10.85 -4.99 -7.60
CA THR A 508 -9.83 -4.13 -6.99
C THR A 508 -8.92 -3.50 -8.03
N ALA A 509 -8.47 -2.27 -7.79
CA ALA A 509 -7.53 -1.57 -8.64
C ALA A 509 -6.39 -1.00 -7.78
N VAL A 510 -5.17 -1.03 -8.31
CA VAL A 510 -3.98 -0.53 -7.62
C VAL A 510 -3.64 0.85 -8.17
N TYR A 511 -3.67 1.86 -7.32
CA TYR A 511 -3.35 3.25 -7.62
C TYR A 511 -2.00 3.64 -7.04
N LEU A 512 -1.27 4.50 -7.75
CA LEU A 512 -0.15 5.22 -7.16
C LEU A 512 -0.71 6.33 -6.29
N VAL A 513 -0.23 6.45 -5.05
CA VAL A 513 -0.46 7.62 -4.21
C VAL A 513 0.87 8.19 -3.74
N THR A 514 0.89 9.41 -3.21
CA THR A 514 2.15 10.00 -2.73
C THR A 514 1.99 10.59 -1.35
N SER A 515 3.11 10.73 -0.63
CA SER A 515 3.16 11.43 0.64
C SER A 515 4.49 12.16 0.78
N ARG A 516 4.47 13.37 1.36
CA ARG A 516 5.68 14.20 1.56
C ARG A 516 6.29 14.05 2.95
N ASP A 517 5.50 13.60 3.91
CA ASP A 517 5.89 13.39 5.30
C ASP A 517 5.74 11.93 5.76
N GLY A 518 5.17 11.07 4.91
CA GLY A 518 4.87 9.69 5.25
C GLY A 518 3.61 9.54 6.12
N VAL A 519 2.82 10.60 6.30
CA VAL A 519 1.59 10.64 7.13
C VAL A 519 0.38 11.05 6.28
N HIS A 520 0.48 12.14 5.51
CA HIS A 520 -0.61 12.67 4.71
C HIS A 520 -0.51 12.19 3.27
N VAL A 521 -1.62 11.64 2.74
CA VAL A 521 -1.64 10.98 1.42
C VAL A 521 -2.35 11.85 0.38
N ASP A 522 -1.68 12.07 -0.75
CA ASP A 522 -2.30 12.54 -1.97
C ASP A 522 -2.96 11.37 -2.70
N ASP A 523 -4.29 11.31 -2.60
CA ASP A 523 -5.16 10.25 -3.13
C ASP A 523 -5.84 10.62 -4.46
N GLU A 524 -5.44 11.73 -5.09
CA GLU A 524 -6.12 12.25 -6.28
C GLU A 524 -6.13 11.23 -7.44
N TRP A 525 -5.11 10.37 -7.54
CA TRP A 525 -5.02 9.31 -8.55
C TRP A 525 -6.17 8.29 -8.51
N VAL A 526 -6.69 8.00 -7.32
CA VAL A 526 -7.87 7.14 -7.12
C VAL A 526 -9.07 7.79 -7.81
N TYR A 527 -9.26 9.08 -7.55
CA TYR A 527 -10.36 9.87 -8.07
C TYR A 527 -10.24 10.23 -9.55
N ALA A 528 -9.02 10.23 -10.09
CA ALA A 528 -8.79 10.32 -11.54
C ALA A 528 -9.03 8.99 -12.26
N ARG A 529 -9.27 7.89 -11.52
CA ARG A 529 -9.49 6.55 -12.08
C ARG A 529 -8.35 6.09 -12.99
N GLN A 530 -7.12 6.47 -12.65
CA GLN A 530 -5.91 6.06 -13.36
C GLN A 530 -5.13 5.04 -12.52
N PRO A 531 -5.50 3.74 -12.55
CA PRO A 531 -4.76 2.72 -11.83
C PRO A 531 -3.35 2.56 -12.41
N LEU A 532 -2.38 2.33 -11.53
CA LEU A 532 -0.99 2.04 -11.86
C LEU A 532 -0.85 0.71 -12.61
N LEU A 533 -1.55 -0.32 -12.13
CA LEU A 533 -1.57 -1.64 -12.75
C LEU A 533 -2.69 -1.72 -13.78
N ARG A 534 -2.37 -2.22 -14.97
CA ARG A 534 -3.40 -2.47 -15.98
C ARG A 534 -4.12 -3.76 -15.66
N LYS A 535 -5.43 -3.77 -15.84
CA LYS A 535 -6.20 -5.00 -15.89
C LYS A 535 -6.20 -5.56 -17.29
N GLY A 536 -6.44 -6.86 -17.37
CA GLY A 536 -6.78 -7.50 -18.63
C GLY A 536 -8.00 -6.86 -19.29
N THR A 537 -8.18 -7.07 -20.59
CA THR A 537 -9.29 -6.49 -21.35
C THR A 537 -10.56 -7.33 -21.31
N ALA A 538 -10.43 -8.65 -21.16
CA ALA A 538 -11.53 -9.60 -21.07
C ALA A 538 -11.55 -10.33 -19.71
N GLN A 539 -12.72 -10.86 -19.31
CA GLN A 539 -12.85 -11.57 -18.03
C GLN A 539 -11.95 -12.81 -17.94
N ARG A 540 -11.71 -13.52 -19.04
CA ARG A 540 -10.82 -14.70 -19.07
C ARG A 540 -9.37 -14.42 -18.71
N GLU A 541 -8.90 -13.17 -18.80
CA GLU A 541 -7.51 -12.82 -18.55
C GLU A 541 -7.15 -12.89 -17.05
N TRP A 542 -5.96 -13.39 -16.73
CA TRP A 542 -5.50 -13.72 -15.37
C TRP A 542 -5.55 -12.58 -14.34
N ASN A 543 -5.62 -11.34 -14.80
CA ASN A 543 -5.61 -10.11 -13.99
C ASN A 543 -6.83 -9.21 -14.25
N SER A 544 -7.95 -9.79 -14.69
CA SER A 544 -9.16 -9.03 -15.05
C SER A 544 -10.01 -8.61 -13.84
N GLY A 545 -10.00 -9.38 -12.74
CA GLY A 545 -10.99 -9.26 -11.66
C GLY A 545 -10.45 -8.78 -10.31
N PHE A 546 -9.33 -9.30 -9.82
CA PHE A 546 -8.75 -8.89 -8.54
C PHE A 546 -7.25 -8.66 -8.70
N GLN A 547 -6.77 -7.53 -8.16
CA GLN A 547 -5.36 -7.17 -8.05
C GLN A 547 -5.06 -6.69 -6.63
N LEU A 548 -3.97 -7.17 -6.05
CA LEU A 548 -3.50 -6.72 -4.74
C LEU A 548 -1.98 -6.55 -4.78
N ALA A 549 -1.52 -5.31 -4.64
CA ALA A 549 -0.10 -4.99 -4.70
C ALA A 549 0.66 -5.47 -3.47
N ALA A 550 1.92 -5.85 -3.68
CA ALA A 550 2.90 -5.99 -2.63
C ALA A 550 3.26 -4.65 -2.00
N SER A 551 3.80 -4.69 -0.78
CA SER A 551 4.01 -3.46 0.00
C SER A 551 5.05 -2.49 -0.58
N GLU A 552 5.91 -2.93 -1.51
CA GLU A 552 7.03 -2.12 -2.00
C GLU A 552 7.11 -1.97 -3.53
N ILE A 553 7.58 -0.80 -3.97
CA ILE A 553 8.06 -0.54 -5.34
C ILE A 553 9.56 -0.84 -5.35
N VAL A 554 9.94 -1.99 -5.89
CA VAL A 554 11.33 -2.45 -5.86
C VAL A 554 12.14 -1.84 -7.00
N THR A 555 13.33 -1.31 -6.69
CA THR A 555 14.29 -0.88 -7.72
C THR A 555 15.27 -2.02 -8.03
N ALA A 556 15.23 -2.52 -9.26
CA ALA A 556 15.99 -3.70 -9.67
C ALA A 556 17.50 -3.46 -9.79
N ASP A 557 18.26 -4.54 -10.05
CA ASP A 557 19.70 -4.51 -10.27
C ASP A 557 20.12 -3.47 -11.34
N GLY A 558 21.25 -2.81 -11.10
CA GLY A 558 21.70 -1.66 -11.89
C GLY A 558 20.87 -0.37 -11.74
N GLY A 559 19.76 -0.41 -10.99
CA GLY A 559 18.90 0.76 -10.81
C GLY A 559 18.20 1.18 -12.10
N ALA A 560 18.01 0.27 -13.05
CA ALA A 560 17.45 0.59 -14.37
C ALA A 560 15.91 0.55 -14.40
N SER A 561 15.28 -0.22 -13.52
CA SER A 561 13.82 -0.38 -13.50
C SER A 561 13.20 -0.29 -12.10
N SER A 562 11.95 0.18 -12.07
CA SER A 562 11.05 0.11 -10.91
C SER A 562 10.02 -0.98 -11.15
N ARG A 563 9.76 -1.82 -10.15
CA ARG A 563 8.89 -2.98 -10.26
C ARG A 563 7.85 -3.02 -9.15
N VAL A 564 6.65 -3.43 -9.50
CA VAL A 564 5.56 -3.71 -8.57
C VAL A 564 5.14 -5.16 -8.74
N TYR A 565 5.18 -5.91 -7.65
CA TYR A 565 4.65 -7.26 -7.60
C TYR A 565 3.21 -7.22 -7.08
N PHE A 566 2.36 -8.10 -7.58
CA PHE A 566 0.95 -8.09 -7.20
C PHE A 566 0.33 -9.47 -7.36
N GLU A 567 -0.58 -9.80 -6.45
CA GLU A 567 -1.51 -10.90 -6.67
C GLU A 567 -2.49 -10.48 -7.75
N ALA A 568 -2.83 -11.42 -8.62
CA ALA A 568 -3.83 -11.25 -9.64
C ALA A 568 -4.73 -12.46 -9.72
N ARG A 569 -6.01 -12.18 -9.97
CA ARG A 569 -7.04 -13.20 -10.24
C ARG A 569 -7.95 -12.67 -11.34
N ARG A 570 -8.55 -13.60 -12.06
CA ARG A 570 -9.58 -13.26 -13.06
C ARG A 570 -10.94 -13.08 -12.41
N GLU A 571 -11.13 -13.65 -11.22
CA GLU A 571 -12.36 -13.57 -10.43
C GLU A 571 -12.51 -12.19 -9.76
N ARG A 572 -13.76 -11.79 -9.55
CA ARG A 572 -14.11 -10.60 -8.75
C ARG A 572 -13.59 -10.69 -7.33
N HIS A 573 -13.57 -9.56 -6.63
CA HIS A 573 -13.09 -9.48 -5.26
C HIS A 573 -13.80 -10.47 -4.33
N GLU A 574 -15.13 -10.58 -4.36
CA GLU A 574 -15.85 -11.51 -3.48
C GLU A 574 -15.69 -12.97 -3.88
N ASP A 575 -15.42 -13.18 -5.16
CA ASP A 575 -15.25 -14.50 -5.75
C ASP A 575 -13.81 -14.97 -5.72
N ARG A 576 -12.89 -14.13 -5.21
CA ARG A 576 -11.45 -14.32 -5.32
C ARG A 576 -11.00 -15.68 -4.83
N PHE A 577 -11.61 -16.20 -3.76
CA PHE A 577 -11.21 -17.48 -3.15
C PHE A 577 -11.65 -18.73 -3.92
N SER A 578 -12.50 -18.58 -4.95
CA SER A 578 -12.97 -19.72 -5.74
C SER A 578 -11.84 -20.41 -6.52
N ARG A 579 -10.78 -19.68 -6.88
CA ARG A 579 -9.62 -20.22 -7.60
C ARG A 579 -8.32 -19.80 -6.93
N ALA A 580 -7.20 -20.37 -7.34
CA ALA A 580 -5.89 -19.94 -6.87
C ALA A 580 -5.48 -18.64 -7.58
N GLY A 581 -4.81 -17.73 -6.87
CA GLY A 581 -4.23 -16.55 -7.49
C GLY A 581 -2.88 -16.86 -8.13
N VAL A 582 -2.44 -15.93 -8.97
CA VAL A 582 -1.06 -15.89 -9.47
C VAL A 582 -0.39 -14.62 -8.96
N ILE A 583 0.95 -14.61 -8.93
CA ILE A 583 1.72 -13.40 -8.63
C ILE A 583 2.30 -12.88 -9.94
N GLY A 584 1.91 -11.66 -10.29
CA GLY A 584 2.43 -10.90 -11.41
C GLY A 584 3.50 -9.90 -11.00
N VAL A 585 4.25 -9.43 -11.99
CA VAL A 585 5.13 -8.27 -11.89
C VAL A 585 4.76 -7.27 -12.98
N ALA A 586 4.77 -5.99 -12.64
CA ALA A 586 4.75 -4.88 -13.58
C ALA A 586 6.06 -4.09 -13.45
N ALA A 587 6.69 -3.73 -14.58
CA ALA A 587 7.98 -3.07 -14.60
C ALA A 587 8.00 -1.84 -15.50
N TRP A 588 8.65 -0.78 -15.02
CA TRP A 588 8.88 0.49 -15.72
C TRP A 588 10.38 0.81 -15.73
N PRO A 589 10.89 1.59 -16.69
CA PRO A 589 12.16 2.29 -16.51
C PRO A 589 12.14 3.07 -15.19
N ARG A 590 13.27 3.14 -14.51
CA ARG A 590 13.36 3.85 -13.22
C ARG A 590 12.87 5.29 -13.38
N LEU A 591 12.13 5.78 -12.38
CA LEU A 591 11.56 7.13 -12.34
C LEU A 591 10.42 7.39 -13.34
N GLN A 592 10.02 6.40 -14.15
CA GLN A 592 9.04 6.58 -15.22
C GLN A 592 7.71 5.86 -14.93
N LEU A 593 7.25 5.90 -13.68
CA LEU A 593 5.92 5.39 -13.32
C LEU A 593 4.82 6.40 -13.72
N VAL A 594 5.11 7.69 -13.57
CA VAL A 594 4.18 8.81 -13.81
C VAL A 594 4.96 9.99 -14.38
N GLY A 595 4.32 10.74 -15.27
CA GLY A 595 4.90 11.95 -15.84
C GLY A 595 3.86 12.96 -16.30
N LEU A 596 4.34 14.00 -16.97
CA LEU A 596 3.58 15.05 -17.62
C LEU A 596 3.73 14.95 -19.13
N ARG A 597 2.66 15.29 -19.85
CA ARG A 597 2.61 15.46 -21.30
C ARG A 597 1.66 16.58 -21.68
N ALA A 598 1.65 16.97 -22.95
CA ALA A 598 0.66 17.92 -23.46
C ALA A 598 -0.77 17.35 -23.35
N ALA A 599 -1.73 18.19 -22.95
CA ALA A 599 -3.15 17.83 -22.94
C ALA A 599 -3.67 17.77 -24.38
N ASP A 600 -3.35 18.80 -25.15
CA ASP A 600 -3.46 18.89 -26.59
C ASP A 600 -2.05 18.89 -27.20
N ALA A 601 -1.76 17.92 -28.06
CA ALA A 601 -0.46 17.78 -28.71
C ALA A 601 -0.17 18.88 -29.75
N ALA A 602 -1.20 19.59 -30.24
CA ALA A 602 -1.04 20.71 -31.17
C ALA A 602 -0.49 21.97 -30.50
N ALA A 603 -0.64 22.09 -29.18
CA ALA A 603 -0.11 23.21 -28.40
C ALA A 603 1.00 22.75 -27.44
N PRO A 604 2.00 23.60 -27.13
CA PRO A 604 3.03 23.24 -26.17
C PRO A 604 2.47 23.16 -24.75
N ALA A 605 2.82 22.10 -24.03
CA ALA A 605 2.66 22.03 -22.58
C ALA A 605 3.80 22.83 -21.93
N VAL A 606 3.49 23.68 -20.96
CA VAL A 606 4.51 24.45 -20.23
C VAL A 606 4.40 24.12 -18.76
N VAL A 607 5.51 23.81 -18.10
CA VAL A 607 5.59 23.51 -16.66
C VAL A 607 6.71 24.33 -16.06
N ALA A 608 6.40 25.16 -15.07
CA ALA A 608 7.36 25.99 -14.37
C ALA A 608 7.55 25.50 -12.93
N THR A 609 8.80 25.33 -12.50
CA THR A 609 9.10 24.94 -11.13
C THR A 609 8.83 26.06 -10.15
N LYS A 610 8.73 25.72 -8.87
CA LYS A 610 8.92 26.69 -7.79
C LYS A 610 10.29 27.35 -7.88
N ARG A 611 10.39 28.53 -7.27
CA ARG A 611 11.65 29.24 -7.11
C ARG A 611 12.59 28.43 -6.23
N PHE A 612 13.85 28.36 -6.60
CA PHE A 612 14.94 27.77 -5.81
C PHE A 612 16.20 28.63 -5.93
N VAL A 613 17.11 28.48 -4.97
CA VAL A 613 18.42 29.14 -4.96
C VAL A 613 19.48 28.08 -5.24
N LEU A 614 20.44 28.41 -6.09
CA LEU A 614 21.59 27.55 -6.33
C LEU A 614 22.71 27.87 -5.34
N HIS A 615 23.06 26.89 -4.54
CA HIS A 615 24.10 27.02 -3.52
C HIS A 615 25.47 26.53 -4.00
N ALA A 616 25.54 25.85 -5.14
CA ALA A 616 26.78 25.35 -5.74
C ALA A 616 27.32 26.34 -6.78
N ASP A 617 28.64 26.40 -6.93
CA ASP A 617 29.31 27.24 -7.93
C ASP A 617 29.09 26.67 -9.35
N ARG A 618 28.88 25.36 -9.46
CA ARG A 618 28.48 24.69 -10.70
C ARG A 618 27.33 23.74 -10.43
N ALA A 619 26.31 23.78 -11.29
CA ALA A 619 25.20 22.85 -11.24
C ALA A 619 24.96 22.20 -12.59
N GLN A 620 24.53 20.94 -12.59
CA GLN A 620 24.09 20.20 -13.76
C GLN A 620 22.61 19.85 -13.62
N LEU A 621 21.85 19.96 -14.71
CA LEU A 621 20.46 19.52 -14.75
C LEU A 621 20.36 18.18 -15.49
N TYR A 622 19.73 17.21 -14.84
CA TYR A 622 19.35 15.94 -15.45
C TYR A 622 17.83 15.86 -15.58
N VAL A 623 17.33 15.26 -16.66
CA VAL A 623 15.91 15.01 -16.89
C VAL A 623 15.63 13.54 -17.20
N SER A 624 14.48 13.05 -16.76
CA SER A 624 13.91 11.77 -17.20
C SER A 624 12.80 12.09 -18.21
N VAL A 625 12.99 11.66 -19.46
CA VAL A 625 12.22 12.14 -20.61
C VAL A 625 12.03 11.05 -21.66
N ASP A 626 10.92 11.14 -22.39
CA ASP A 626 10.63 10.37 -23.60
C ASP A 626 10.13 11.35 -24.68
N THR A 627 10.98 11.59 -25.68
CA THR A 627 10.70 12.41 -26.87
C THR A 627 10.80 11.58 -28.16
N THR A 628 10.75 10.25 -28.03
CA THR A 628 10.80 9.36 -29.19
C THR A 628 9.59 9.57 -30.09
N ALA A 629 9.79 9.41 -31.39
CA ALA A 629 8.70 9.50 -32.35
C ALA A 629 7.65 8.42 -32.05
N THR A 630 6.38 8.79 -32.17
CA THR A 630 5.26 7.84 -32.09
C THR A 630 4.44 7.94 -33.38
N PRO A 631 3.55 7.00 -33.67
CA PRO A 631 2.62 7.13 -34.79
C PRO A 631 1.79 8.43 -34.76
N CYS A 632 1.63 9.05 -33.59
CA CYS A 632 0.91 10.32 -33.44
C CYS A 632 1.83 11.55 -33.50
N GLY A 633 3.08 11.41 -33.96
CA GLY A 633 4.02 12.53 -34.21
C GLY A 633 5.27 12.53 -33.34
N ASN A 634 6.13 13.52 -33.63
CA ASN A 634 7.43 13.72 -32.97
C ASN A 634 7.29 14.49 -31.65
N GLY A 635 8.07 14.09 -30.64
CA GLY A 635 8.15 14.78 -29.37
C GLY A 635 9.41 15.64 -29.29
N SER A 636 9.34 16.77 -28.57
CA SER A 636 10.54 17.45 -28.12
C SER A 636 10.34 18.19 -26.80
N LEU A 637 11.44 18.41 -26.09
CA LEU A 637 11.50 19.13 -24.83
C LEU A 637 12.48 20.31 -24.97
N LEU A 638 12.06 21.48 -24.51
CA LEU A 638 12.92 22.64 -24.29
C LEU A 638 12.93 22.98 -22.80
N VAL A 639 14.11 23.31 -22.27
CA VAL A 639 14.27 23.75 -20.88
C VAL A 639 14.86 25.15 -20.87
N GLU A 640 14.28 26.03 -20.07
CA GLU A 640 14.70 27.42 -19.95
C GLU A 640 14.85 27.80 -18.47
N MET A 641 15.79 28.69 -18.19
CA MET A 641 15.90 29.32 -16.86
C MET A 641 15.16 30.65 -16.86
N VAL A 642 14.31 30.84 -15.86
CA VAL A 642 13.52 32.05 -15.70
C VAL A 642 13.90 32.73 -14.39
N GLY A 643 14.11 34.04 -14.44
CA GLY A 643 14.44 34.85 -13.27
C GLY A 643 13.27 34.99 -12.28
N ALA A 644 13.54 35.63 -11.15
CA ALA A 644 12.57 35.76 -10.04
C ALA A 644 11.24 36.43 -10.44
N ALA A 645 11.27 37.41 -11.35
CA ALA A 645 10.08 38.16 -11.79
C ALA A 645 9.22 37.42 -12.84
N ALA A 646 9.46 36.12 -13.08
CA ALA A 646 8.86 35.34 -14.18
C ALA A 646 9.10 35.93 -15.59
N ARG A 647 9.91 36.99 -15.69
CA ARG A 647 10.47 37.48 -16.93
C ARG A 647 11.64 36.57 -17.32
N PRO A 648 11.75 36.20 -18.59
CA PRO A 648 13.01 35.65 -19.10
C PRO A 648 14.15 36.57 -18.63
N LEU A 649 15.27 35.99 -18.18
CA LEU A 649 16.47 36.80 -17.94
C LEU A 649 16.74 37.61 -19.22
N ALA A 650 17.14 38.89 -19.13
CA ALA A 650 17.19 39.84 -20.25
C ALA A 650 17.98 39.33 -21.49
N SER A 651 18.74 38.26 -21.30
CA SER A 651 19.42 37.39 -22.26
C SER A 651 18.63 36.10 -22.62
N ALA A 652 17.31 36.13 -22.76
CA ALA A 652 16.43 34.93 -22.82
C ALA A 652 16.89 33.80 -23.78
N ALA A 653 17.46 34.15 -24.93
CA ALA A 653 18.02 33.19 -25.88
C ALA A 653 19.30 32.49 -25.39
N ARG A 654 20.06 33.11 -24.47
CA ARG A 654 21.32 32.61 -23.89
C ARG A 654 21.12 31.59 -22.76
N HIS A 655 19.90 31.45 -22.24
CA HIS A 655 19.60 30.60 -21.08
C HIS A 655 18.61 29.48 -21.40
N ALA A 656 18.42 29.19 -22.69
CA ALA A 656 17.69 28.04 -23.18
C ALA A 656 18.65 26.87 -23.42
N ALA A 657 18.23 25.68 -23.02
CA ALA A 657 18.90 24.45 -23.36
C ALA A 657 18.78 24.15 -24.86
N LEU A 658 19.68 23.31 -25.37
CA LEU A 658 19.46 22.64 -26.65
C LEU A 658 18.15 21.84 -26.58
N ARG A 659 17.38 21.89 -27.68
CA ARG A 659 16.13 21.15 -27.79
C ARG A 659 16.43 19.65 -27.75
N ILE A 660 15.77 18.93 -26.84
CA ILE A 660 15.90 17.48 -26.70
C ILE A 660 14.81 16.84 -27.58
N ALA A 661 15.18 16.02 -28.55
CA ALA A 661 14.27 15.34 -29.46
C ALA A 661 14.73 13.88 -29.71
N ALA A 662 13.83 13.03 -30.18
CA ALA A 662 14.11 11.64 -30.56
C ALA A 662 14.89 10.83 -29.50
N THR A 663 14.63 11.07 -28.22
CA THR A 663 15.42 10.50 -27.11
C THR A 663 14.52 9.84 -26.08
N HIS A 664 14.93 8.67 -25.57
CA HIS A 664 14.36 8.08 -24.36
C HIS A 664 15.46 7.90 -23.31
N SER A 665 15.34 8.55 -22.16
CA SER A 665 16.35 8.45 -21.10
C SER A 665 15.75 8.63 -19.71
N VAL A 666 16.29 7.90 -18.75
CA VAL A 666 15.98 8.04 -17.32
C VAL A 666 16.84 9.09 -16.63
N SER A 667 17.92 9.55 -17.28
CA SER A 667 18.89 10.50 -16.72
C SER A 667 19.71 11.18 -17.81
N LEU A 668 19.08 12.04 -18.60
CA LEU A 668 19.73 12.82 -19.64
C LEU A 668 20.29 14.13 -19.07
N ALA A 669 21.59 14.39 -19.26
CA ALA A 669 22.17 15.69 -18.95
C ALA A 669 21.68 16.74 -19.94
N VAL A 670 21.21 17.88 -19.43
CA VAL A 670 20.76 19.00 -20.24
C VAL A 670 21.95 19.84 -20.68
N LEU A 671 22.06 20.07 -21.99
CA LEU A 671 23.11 20.92 -22.58
C LEU A 671 22.59 22.32 -22.81
N TRP A 672 23.34 23.32 -22.36
CA TRP A 672 23.01 24.74 -22.44
C TRP A 672 23.75 25.39 -23.60
N ARG A 673 23.06 26.29 -24.32
CA ARG A 673 23.69 27.13 -25.36
C ARG A 673 24.61 28.14 -24.70
N VAL A 674 25.80 28.35 -25.27
CA VAL A 674 26.74 29.40 -24.90
C VAL A 674 26.91 30.31 -26.12
N ARG A 675 26.93 31.63 -25.91
CA ARG A 675 26.92 32.62 -27.01
C ARG A 675 28.04 32.39 -28.02
N ASP A 676 29.24 32.12 -27.52
CA ASP A 676 30.47 32.07 -28.30
C ASP A 676 31.29 30.80 -28.00
N GLY A 677 30.61 29.67 -27.75
CA GLY A 677 31.30 28.44 -27.34
C GLY A 677 30.50 27.15 -27.50
N ALA A 678 31.18 26.03 -27.26
CA ALA A 678 30.56 24.71 -27.28
C ALA A 678 29.46 24.60 -26.20
N PRO A 679 28.37 23.84 -26.46
CA PRO A 679 27.34 23.59 -25.46
C PRO A 679 27.94 23.05 -24.16
N THR A 680 27.47 23.55 -23.03
CA THR A 680 27.96 23.14 -21.71
C THR A 680 26.89 22.37 -20.94
N GLN A 681 27.29 21.41 -20.13
CA GLN A 681 26.39 20.68 -19.21
C GLN A 681 26.12 21.44 -17.90
N TYR A 682 26.85 22.53 -17.66
CA TYR A 682 26.70 23.34 -16.44
C TYR A 682 25.73 24.50 -16.68
N LEU A 683 24.90 24.79 -15.67
CA LEU A 683 24.00 25.94 -15.75
C LEU A 683 24.83 27.24 -15.84
N PRO A 684 24.63 28.10 -16.86
CA PRO A 684 25.41 29.32 -17.06
C PRO A 684 24.89 30.47 -16.17
N ILE A 685 25.06 30.33 -14.85
CA ILE A 685 24.50 31.22 -13.83
C ILE A 685 25.38 31.24 -12.58
N GLU A 686 25.34 32.35 -11.86
CA GLU A 686 26.11 32.54 -10.63
C GLU A 686 25.44 31.87 -9.43
N ARG A 687 26.27 31.49 -8.46
CA ARG A 687 25.82 31.05 -7.14
C ARG A 687 24.95 32.11 -6.48
N GLY A 688 23.92 31.68 -5.75
CA GLY A 688 22.96 32.57 -5.09
C GLY A 688 21.85 33.07 -6.00
N ALA A 689 21.94 32.84 -7.32
CA ALA A 689 20.87 33.18 -8.25
C ALA A 689 19.58 32.43 -7.89
N ALA A 690 18.48 33.19 -7.81
CA ALA A 690 17.18 32.64 -7.50
C ALA A 690 16.36 32.49 -8.78
N LEU A 691 16.03 31.24 -9.12
CA LEU A 691 15.59 30.87 -10.46
C LEU A 691 14.39 29.92 -10.43
N ARG A 692 13.78 29.76 -11.60
CA ARG A 692 12.81 28.72 -11.93
C ARG A 692 13.28 28.01 -13.19
N LEU A 693 12.96 26.73 -13.31
CA LEU A 693 13.06 26.01 -14.57
C LEU A 693 11.70 26.02 -15.26
N ARG A 694 11.68 26.32 -16.55
CA ARG A 694 10.51 26.21 -17.43
C ARG A 694 10.76 25.07 -18.41
N PHE A 695 9.91 24.05 -18.35
CA PHE A 695 9.89 22.92 -19.28
C PHE A 695 8.78 23.14 -20.30
N SER A 696 9.13 23.22 -21.57
CA SER A 696 8.19 23.32 -22.69
C SER A 696 8.20 22.02 -23.47
N LEU A 697 7.09 21.27 -23.41
CA LEU A 697 6.88 20.00 -24.09
C LEU A 697 6.07 20.21 -25.36
N PHE A 698 6.56 19.69 -26.47
CA PHE A 698 5.91 19.80 -27.77
C PHE A 698 5.53 18.41 -28.30
N GLY A 699 4.40 18.34 -29.02
CA GLY A 699 3.92 17.12 -29.64
C GLY A 699 3.70 16.01 -28.61
N THR A 700 4.34 14.87 -28.83
CA THR A 700 4.15 13.64 -28.03
C THR A 700 5.12 13.51 -26.85
N ALA A 701 5.92 14.54 -26.56
CA ALA A 701 6.91 14.53 -25.50
C ALA A 701 6.32 14.26 -24.12
N ARG A 702 7.08 13.52 -23.30
CA ARG A 702 6.77 13.21 -21.91
C ARG A 702 7.97 13.52 -21.03
N ILE A 703 7.72 14.13 -19.87
CA ILE A 703 8.74 14.33 -18.83
C ILE A 703 8.27 13.68 -17.53
N TYR A 704 9.15 12.95 -16.86
CA TYR A 704 8.82 12.18 -15.66
C TYR A 704 9.40 12.81 -14.39
N GLY A 705 10.52 13.51 -14.51
CA GLY A 705 11.18 14.19 -13.41
C GLY A 705 12.48 14.87 -13.83
N PHE A 706 13.07 15.59 -12.89
CA PHE A 706 14.36 16.26 -13.08
C PHE A 706 15.21 16.20 -11.81
N ARG A 707 16.51 16.45 -11.92
CA ARG A 707 17.43 16.51 -10.79
C ARG A 707 18.51 17.57 -11.03
N LEU A 708 18.74 18.43 -10.04
CA LEU A 708 19.85 19.37 -10.04
C LEU A 708 21.00 18.80 -9.20
N VAL A 709 22.18 18.66 -9.78
CA VAL A 709 23.38 18.18 -9.10
C VAL A 709 24.38 19.32 -9.01
N GLY A 710 24.62 19.83 -7.80
CA GLY A 710 25.68 20.79 -7.53
C GLY A 710 27.04 20.10 -7.40
N ARG A 711 28.11 20.77 -7.84
CA ARG A 711 29.50 20.41 -7.57
C ARG A 711 30.20 21.51 -6.81
#